data_AF-A0A3R6LMY9-F1
#
_entry.id   AF-A0A3R6LMY9-F1
#
_cell.length_a   1.000
_cell.length_b   1.000
_cell.length_c   1.000
_cell.angle_alpha   90.00
_cell.angle_beta   90.00
_cell.angle_gamma   90.00
#
_symmetry.space_group_name_H-M   'P 1'
#
loop_
_entity.id
_entity.type
_entity.pdbx_description
1 polymer ?
#
loop_
_entity_poly.entity_id
_entity_poly.type
_entity_poly.pdbx_seq_one_letter_code
_entity_poly.pdbx_strand_id
1 'polypeptide(L)'
;MKCNVDVVRIRENSIQLNGWAIGKTPETEITYQVEDGAHQPIRFQYVATRRDDVSQIYFGRTVEKELGFDIQFPYERGKDYYLIAKGEGRKIRIKYNEELIRKRSSVAHKRMQKIRDLMNMETVRVCLDFWKENGLKALLVKSKHKLQGIDNDYDYGEWYSLTKPTAEELEEQRKKVFDAPVKFSIVIPAFKTPERFLREMLDSIAEQTYANWEVCVADGSPAGQSCERVLEQYAKKDSRFKYVILGENKGISGNTNAAMDMATGDYIVLADHDDKLTPNALYECAKLLQEHPGCDCFYSDEDKLDMDGGALFDPHFKPDFNIDLLCSVNYICHLFVVSHDLAAQVGGFRQEYDGAQDYDFIFRCTEKAKEIRHIPKVLYHWRCHKDSTASNPESKLYAFDAGARAIMDHYKRVGIEAERVEKGVDYGIYHSVYKIQGEPLVSIIIPNKDHHTDLDLCLRAIETRATYRNVEFIIVENNSTEKETFEYYEKIQKEFSNVHVVTWEREFNYSAINNFGVTFAKGEYLLFLNNDTELIAENFIEEMLGLCQREDVGAVGARLLYQDDTIQHAGVVIGFGGIAGHTFIGLHKAENSYFHRAMSTQDYSAVTAACLMTKKALFDEVGGFTEKLAVAFNDIDYCMKVRASNHLVVYNPYALLYHYESKSRGLEDTPEKVARFNREIKIFSERWPEILKDGDPYYNPNLTLRKSNFALRDLKKEKIGEPYHLEV
;
A
#
# COMPACT_ATOMS: atom_id res chain seq x y z
N MET A 1 40.57 -0.88 -14.34
CA MET A 1 40.28 -1.25 -12.95
C MET A 1 39.32 -0.26 -12.28
N LYS A 2 38.25 -0.79 -11.69
CA LYS A 2 37.30 -0.11 -10.79
C LYS A 2 37.22 -0.91 -9.49
N CYS A 3 36.97 -0.25 -8.37
CA CYS A 3 36.81 -0.88 -7.06
C CYS A 3 35.79 -0.07 -6.27
N ASN A 4 34.80 -0.73 -5.69
CA ASN A 4 33.82 -0.13 -4.81
C ASN A 4 33.68 -0.97 -3.54
N VAL A 5 33.36 -0.29 -2.44
CA VAL A 5 33.04 -0.93 -1.17
C VAL A 5 31.61 -0.54 -0.85
N ASP A 6 30.72 -1.52 -0.96
CA ASP A 6 29.29 -1.33 -0.85
C ASP A 6 28.89 -1.22 0.62
N VAL A 7 29.53 -2.00 1.49
CA VAL A 7 29.21 -2.07 2.91
C VAL A 7 30.48 -2.03 3.75
N VAL A 8 30.46 -1.21 4.80
CA VAL A 8 31.48 -1.17 5.85
C VAL A 8 30.78 -1.46 7.17
N ARG A 9 31.18 -2.53 7.88
CA ARG A 9 30.65 -2.87 9.21
C ARG A 9 31.75 -2.78 10.25
N ILE A 10 31.46 -2.13 11.37
CA ILE A 10 32.34 -2.13 12.55
C ILE A 10 31.72 -3.06 13.59
N ARG A 11 32.50 -4.03 14.07
CA ARG A 11 32.24 -4.80 15.29
C ARG A 11 33.27 -4.38 16.34
N GLU A 12 33.03 -4.69 17.61
CA GLU A 12 33.83 -4.19 18.75
C GLU A 12 35.35 -4.23 18.53
N ASN A 13 35.89 -5.25 17.85
CA ASN A 13 37.33 -5.41 17.58
C ASN A 13 37.71 -5.61 16.10
N SER A 14 36.80 -5.40 15.13
CA SER A 14 37.11 -5.62 13.71
C SER A 14 36.28 -4.77 12.75
N ILE A 15 36.86 -4.41 11.61
CA ILE A 15 36.15 -3.90 10.45
C ILE A 15 35.93 -5.04 9.45
N GLN A 16 34.73 -5.09 8.86
CA GLN A 16 34.38 -5.92 7.72
C GLN A 16 34.00 -5.04 6.52
N LEU A 17 34.60 -5.30 5.37
CA LEU A 17 34.38 -4.59 4.11
C LEU A 17 33.80 -5.56 3.09
N ASN A 18 32.60 -5.28 2.59
CA ASN A 18 32.03 -6.01 1.46
C ASN A 18 32.00 -5.08 0.23
N GLY A 19 32.42 -5.60 -0.92
CA GLY A 19 32.49 -4.80 -2.14
C GLY A 19 32.86 -5.61 -3.36
N TRP A 20 33.30 -4.91 -4.40
CA TRP A 20 33.75 -5.53 -5.65
C TRP A 20 34.90 -4.76 -6.26
N ALA A 21 35.73 -5.47 -7.03
CA ALA A 21 36.75 -4.86 -7.85
C ALA A 21 36.92 -5.63 -9.15
N ILE A 22 36.99 -4.90 -10.26
CA ILE A 22 37.04 -5.47 -11.60
C ILE A 22 38.08 -4.77 -12.46
N GLY A 23 38.67 -5.51 -13.39
CA GLY A 23 39.53 -4.97 -14.45
C GLY A 23 38.77 -4.48 -15.67
N LYS A 24 39.48 -4.31 -16.78
CA LYS A 24 38.87 -4.06 -18.11
C LYS A 24 38.20 -5.30 -18.65
N THR A 25 38.68 -6.48 -18.28
CA THR A 25 38.08 -7.76 -18.66
C THR A 25 37.72 -8.58 -17.42
N PRO A 26 36.74 -9.47 -17.51
CA PRO A 26 36.36 -10.34 -16.38
C PRO A 26 37.52 -11.20 -15.88
N GLU A 27 38.47 -11.54 -16.74
CA GLU A 27 39.61 -12.41 -16.44
C GLU A 27 40.68 -11.71 -15.59
N THR A 28 40.62 -10.38 -15.47
CA THR A 28 41.59 -9.62 -14.68
C THR A 28 41.62 -10.10 -13.23
N GLU A 29 42.81 -10.39 -12.72
CA GLU A 29 43.03 -10.70 -11.30
C GLU A 29 43.22 -9.42 -10.49
N ILE A 30 42.46 -9.32 -9.40
CA ILE A 30 42.59 -8.25 -8.42
C ILE A 30 43.11 -8.84 -7.12
N THR A 31 44.17 -8.23 -6.58
CA THR A 31 44.72 -8.60 -5.28
C THR A 31 44.45 -7.51 -4.26
N TYR A 32 44.26 -7.92 -3.00
CA TYR A 32 43.93 -7.02 -1.91
C TYR A 32 45.05 -6.97 -0.87
N GLN A 33 45.22 -5.80 -0.24
CA GLN A 33 46.10 -5.59 0.89
C GLN A 33 45.42 -4.60 1.84
N VAL A 34 45.56 -4.81 3.14
CA VAL A 34 45.11 -3.83 4.15
C VAL A 34 46.34 -3.24 4.84
N GLU A 35 46.39 -1.93 4.97
CA GLU A 35 47.45 -1.18 5.66
C GLU A 35 46.86 -0.38 6.83
N ASP A 36 47.64 -0.16 7.88
CA ASP A 36 47.30 0.76 8.98
C ASP A 36 47.62 2.23 8.65
N GLY A 37 47.40 3.13 9.61
CA GLY A 37 47.66 4.57 9.50
C GLY A 37 49.13 4.94 9.22
N ALA A 38 50.06 4.04 9.53
CA ALA A 38 51.49 4.17 9.25
C ALA A 38 51.92 3.45 7.95
N HIS A 39 50.94 3.00 7.14
CA HIS A 39 51.13 2.22 5.92
C HIS A 39 51.81 0.86 6.10
N GLN A 40 51.77 0.31 7.32
CA GLN A 40 52.24 -1.04 7.57
C GLN A 40 51.17 -2.06 7.21
N PRO A 41 51.50 -3.17 6.52
CA PRO A 41 50.54 -4.20 6.20
C PRO A 41 49.96 -4.84 7.47
N ILE A 42 48.64 -4.98 7.52
CA ILE A 42 47.94 -5.69 8.60
C ILE A 42 47.33 -6.98 8.07
N ARG A 43 47.21 -7.97 8.97
CA ARG A 43 46.59 -9.24 8.64
C ARG A 43 45.09 -9.06 8.48
N PHE A 44 44.53 -9.64 7.42
CA PHE A 44 43.10 -9.63 7.13
C PHE A 44 42.65 -11.02 6.68
N GLN A 45 41.35 -11.28 6.81
CA GLN A 45 40.65 -12.42 6.22
C GLN A 45 39.99 -11.95 4.92
N TYR A 46 39.98 -12.83 3.91
CA TYR A 46 39.43 -12.54 2.60
C TYR A 46 38.59 -13.72 2.12
N VAL A 47 37.37 -13.42 1.68
CA VAL A 47 36.49 -14.35 0.99
C VAL A 47 36.09 -13.71 -0.34
N ALA A 48 36.29 -14.43 -1.42
CA ALA A 48 35.83 -14.01 -2.74
C ALA A 48 34.31 -14.25 -2.84
N THR A 49 33.56 -13.31 -3.43
CA THR A 49 32.09 -13.39 -3.49
C THR A 49 31.58 -13.22 -4.91
N ARG A 50 30.52 -13.95 -5.27
CA ARG A 50 29.85 -13.82 -6.58
C ARG A 50 29.05 -12.53 -6.67
N ARG A 51 29.18 -11.81 -7.78
CA ARG A 51 28.51 -10.52 -8.05
C ARG A 51 28.00 -10.44 -9.48
N ASP A 52 26.91 -11.16 -9.73
CA ASP A 52 26.29 -11.26 -11.05
C ASP A 52 25.77 -9.89 -11.54
N ASP A 53 25.24 -9.08 -10.62
CA ASP A 53 24.84 -7.69 -10.83
C ASP A 53 25.99 -6.84 -11.40
N VAL A 54 27.17 -6.89 -10.76
CA VAL A 54 28.37 -6.17 -11.21
C VAL A 54 28.82 -6.65 -12.59
N SER A 55 28.75 -7.97 -12.85
CA SER A 55 29.14 -8.52 -14.15
C SER A 55 28.19 -8.09 -15.27
N GLN A 56 26.88 -8.06 -15.01
CA GLN A 56 25.88 -7.58 -15.98
C GLN A 56 26.07 -6.09 -16.25
N ILE A 57 26.29 -5.28 -15.21
CA ILE A 57 26.48 -3.82 -15.33
C ILE A 57 27.73 -3.48 -16.16
N TYR A 58 28.86 -4.15 -15.91
CA TYR A 58 30.15 -3.74 -16.51
C TYR A 58 30.59 -4.56 -17.72
N PHE A 59 30.04 -5.76 -17.91
CA PHE A 59 30.38 -6.64 -19.04
C PHE A 59 29.18 -7.01 -19.91
N GLY A 60 27.97 -6.56 -19.58
CA GLY A 60 26.75 -6.79 -20.38
C GLY A 60 26.26 -8.24 -20.39
N ARG A 61 26.84 -9.10 -19.56
CA ARG A 61 26.49 -10.52 -19.40
C ARG A 61 26.87 -10.99 -18.01
N THR A 62 26.17 -12.01 -17.51
CA THR A 62 26.60 -12.71 -16.31
C THR A 62 27.90 -13.45 -16.58
N VAL A 63 28.90 -13.27 -15.71
CA VAL A 63 30.16 -14.01 -15.78
C VAL A 63 30.25 -14.92 -14.57
N GLU A 64 30.53 -16.20 -14.78
CA GLU A 64 30.75 -17.19 -13.71
C GLU A 64 32.12 -17.01 -13.05
N LYS A 65 32.33 -15.86 -12.40
CA LYS A 65 33.54 -15.54 -11.65
C LYS A 65 33.21 -14.72 -10.41
N GLU A 66 34.01 -14.91 -9.36
CA GLU A 66 33.94 -14.13 -8.14
C GLU A 66 34.58 -12.76 -8.36
N LEU A 67 33.73 -11.75 -8.59
CA LEU A 67 34.14 -10.35 -8.82
C LEU A 67 34.04 -9.49 -7.56
N GLY A 68 33.48 -10.04 -6.48
CA GLY A 68 33.31 -9.39 -5.20
C GLY A 68 34.34 -9.85 -4.16
N PHE A 69 34.44 -9.09 -3.07
CA PHE A 69 35.26 -9.41 -1.92
C PHE A 69 34.51 -9.16 -0.61
N ASP A 70 34.80 -9.98 0.38
CA ASP A 70 34.52 -9.77 1.79
C ASP A 70 35.86 -9.79 2.55
N ILE A 71 36.24 -8.66 3.14
CA ILE A 71 37.53 -8.47 3.80
C ILE A 71 37.32 -8.04 5.25
N GLN A 72 37.84 -8.82 6.18
CA GLN A 72 37.77 -8.52 7.62
C GLN A 72 39.16 -8.33 8.22
N PHE A 73 39.35 -7.29 9.03
CA PHE A 73 40.62 -7.01 9.72
C PHE A 73 40.43 -6.40 11.11
N PRO A 74 41.41 -6.54 12.02
CA PRO A 74 41.35 -5.96 13.36
C PRO A 74 41.20 -4.43 13.31
N TYR A 75 40.38 -3.90 14.20
CA TYR A 75 40.07 -2.47 14.26
C TYR A 75 40.32 -1.93 15.66
N GLU A 76 41.01 -0.81 15.74
CA GLU A 76 41.17 0.00 16.94
C GLU A 76 40.55 1.38 16.71
N ARG A 77 39.79 1.83 17.71
CA ARG A 77 39.05 3.09 17.66
C ARG A 77 40.01 4.28 17.48
N GLY A 78 39.62 5.25 16.66
CA GLY A 78 40.43 6.42 16.35
C GLY A 78 41.63 6.22 15.40
N LYS A 79 41.92 4.99 14.91
CA LYS A 79 42.99 4.73 13.95
C LYS A 79 42.52 4.76 12.49
N ASP A 80 43.45 5.11 11.60
CA ASP A 80 43.27 5.07 10.14
C ASP A 80 43.64 3.69 9.57
N TYR A 81 42.92 3.24 8.55
CA TYR A 81 43.18 2.00 7.80
C TYR A 81 42.99 2.23 6.30
N TYR A 82 43.63 1.41 5.47
CA TYR A 82 43.55 1.51 4.01
C TYR A 82 43.34 0.14 3.37
N LEU A 83 42.27 0.00 2.58
CA LEU A 83 42.14 -1.12 1.64
C LEU A 83 42.83 -0.75 0.33
N ILE A 84 43.64 -1.66 -0.18
CA ILE A 84 44.35 -1.52 -1.44
C ILE A 84 43.94 -2.64 -2.38
N ALA A 85 43.33 -2.28 -3.51
CA ALA A 85 43.08 -3.20 -4.61
C ALA A 85 44.11 -2.95 -5.72
N LYS A 86 44.79 -4.00 -6.19
CA LYS A 86 45.80 -3.94 -7.27
C LYS A 86 45.40 -4.86 -8.42
N GLY A 87 45.46 -4.33 -9.63
CA GLY A 87 45.15 -5.05 -10.87
C GLY A 87 45.48 -4.19 -12.09
N GLU A 88 45.90 -4.81 -13.20
CA GLU A 88 46.26 -4.13 -14.45
C GLU A 88 47.33 -3.03 -14.31
N GLY A 89 48.31 -3.22 -13.41
CA GLY A 89 49.33 -2.20 -13.12
C GLY A 89 48.79 -0.94 -12.43
N ARG A 90 47.54 -0.94 -11.97
CA ARG A 90 46.90 0.13 -11.21
C ARG A 90 46.71 -0.27 -9.75
N LYS A 91 46.76 0.73 -8.85
CA LYS A 91 46.51 0.59 -7.42
C LYS A 91 45.40 1.56 -7.02
N ILE A 92 44.27 1.06 -6.49
CA ILE A 92 43.23 1.86 -5.85
C ILE A 92 43.40 1.73 -4.35
N ARG A 93 43.52 2.86 -3.64
CA ARG A 93 43.65 2.92 -2.19
C ARG A 93 42.41 3.61 -1.62
N ILE A 94 41.74 2.97 -0.67
CA ILE A 94 40.52 3.48 -0.03
C ILE A 94 40.78 3.62 1.47
N LYS A 95 40.67 4.83 1.99
CA LYS A 95 40.90 5.16 3.41
C LYS A 95 39.64 4.92 4.24
N TYR A 96 39.82 4.38 5.45
CA TYR A 96 38.80 4.18 6.45
C TYR A 96 39.28 4.73 7.79
N ASN A 97 38.43 5.52 8.44
CA ASN A 97 38.59 5.94 9.83
C ASN A 97 37.23 6.25 10.45
N GLU A 98 37.17 6.38 11.77
CA GLU A 98 35.91 6.58 12.51
C GLU A 98 35.10 7.77 11.97
N GLU A 99 35.77 8.86 11.60
CA GLU A 99 35.11 10.07 11.08
C GLU A 99 34.56 9.87 9.65
N LEU A 100 35.31 9.24 8.74
CA LEU A 100 34.88 8.94 7.37
C LEU A 100 33.78 7.87 7.35
N ILE A 101 33.83 6.89 8.25
CA ILE A 101 32.80 5.86 8.39
C ILE A 101 31.51 6.48 8.95
N ARG A 102 31.60 7.32 9.99
CA ARG A 102 30.46 8.11 10.51
C ARG A 102 29.89 9.07 9.47
N LYS A 103 30.75 9.64 8.61
CA LYS A 103 30.33 10.50 7.50
C LYS A 103 29.64 9.69 6.41
N ARG A 104 30.08 8.46 6.11
CA ARG A 104 29.40 7.55 5.17
C ARG A 104 28.03 7.06 5.67
N SER A 105 27.86 6.92 6.99
CA SER A 105 26.56 6.66 7.61
C SER A 105 25.70 7.91 7.84
N SER A 106 26.23 9.12 7.57
CA SER A 106 25.52 10.38 7.81
C SER A 106 24.47 10.67 6.72
N VAL A 107 23.41 11.39 7.11
CA VAL A 107 22.30 11.86 6.27
C VAL A 107 22.78 12.51 4.97
N ALA A 108 23.83 13.33 5.01
CA ALA A 108 24.39 13.99 3.84
C ALA A 108 25.06 13.03 2.84
N HIS A 109 25.63 11.92 3.32
CA HIS A 109 26.26 10.92 2.45
C HIS A 109 25.23 9.94 1.87
N LYS A 110 24.24 9.49 2.64
CA LYS A 110 23.10 8.71 2.11
C LYS A 110 22.34 9.51 1.05
N ARG A 111 22.14 10.82 1.28
CA ARG A 111 21.56 11.76 0.31
C ARG A 111 22.40 11.87 -0.97
N MET A 112 23.72 12.00 -0.85
CA MET A 112 24.65 12.07 -1.97
C MET A 112 24.82 10.73 -2.72
N GLN A 113 24.66 9.60 -2.02
CA GLN A 113 24.65 8.26 -2.60
C GLN A 113 23.35 8.02 -3.37
N LYS A 114 22.19 8.38 -2.82
CA LYS A 114 20.89 8.38 -3.51
C LYS A 114 20.94 9.25 -4.77
N ILE A 115 21.58 10.43 -4.72
CA ILE A 115 21.86 11.28 -5.91
C ILE A 115 22.79 10.58 -6.91
N ARG A 116 23.78 9.80 -6.46
CA ARG A 116 24.67 9.02 -7.33
C ARG A 116 23.98 7.81 -7.97
N ASP A 117 23.09 7.14 -7.25
CA ASP A 117 22.28 6.02 -7.73
C ASP A 117 21.23 6.50 -8.75
N LEU A 118 20.71 7.72 -8.56
CA LEU A 118 19.91 8.45 -9.53
C LEU A 118 20.66 8.75 -10.84
N MET A 119 21.99 8.79 -10.80
CA MET A 119 22.86 9.03 -11.94
C MET A 119 23.50 7.74 -12.49
N ASN A 120 23.06 6.56 -12.03
CA ASN A 120 23.55 5.29 -12.56
C ASN A 120 23.01 5.06 -13.99
N MET A 121 23.73 4.30 -14.83
CA MET A 121 23.40 4.10 -16.25
C MET A 121 22.09 3.33 -16.50
N GLU A 122 21.58 2.62 -15.50
CA GLU A 122 20.36 1.82 -15.53
C GLU A 122 19.14 2.70 -15.21
N THR A 123 19.23 3.58 -14.22
CA THR A 123 18.28 4.69 -14.00
C THR A 123 18.22 5.58 -15.22
N VAL A 124 19.36 5.86 -15.89
CA VAL A 124 19.38 6.59 -17.16
C VAL A 124 18.68 5.80 -18.27
N ARG A 125 18.84 4.47 -18.33
CA ARG A 125 18.14 3.62 -19.31
C ARG A 125 16.63 3.59 -19.08
N VAL A 126 16.19 3.40 -17.84
CA VAL A 126 14.78 3.49 -17.41
C VAL A 126 14.23 4.90 -17.66
N CYS A 127 15.01 5.95 -17.43
CA CYS A 127 14.63 7.32 -17.77
C CYS A 127 14.55 7.55 -19.28
N LEU A 128 15.39 6.89 -20.09
CA LEU A 128 15.36 6.94 -21.55
C LEU A 128 14.18 6.16 -22.12
N ASP A 129 13.83 5.01 -21.54
CA ASP A 129 12.67 4.21 -21.96
C ASP A 129 11.37 4.89 -21.51
N PHE A 130 11.31 5.41 -20.27
CA PHE A 130 10.24 6.29 -19.80
C PHE A 130 10.11 7.57 -20.65
N TRP A 131 11.23 8.14 -21.12
CA TRP A 131 11.23 9.29 -22.04
C TRP A 131 10.67 8.93 -23.42
N LYS A 132 11.01 7.76 -23.96
CA LYS A 132 10.46 7.29 -25.24
C LYS A 132 8.95 7.07 -25.17
N GLU A 133 8.46 6.60 -24.03
CA GLU A 133 7.03 6.31 -23.82
C GLU A 133 6.22 7.54 -23.40
N ASN A 134 6.77 8.44 -22.57
CA ASN A 134 6.01 9.48 -21.87
C ASN A 134 6.51 10.92 -22.13
N GLY A 135 7.58 11.10 -22.91
CA GLY A 135 8.09 12.40 -23.32
C GLY A 135 8.97 13.14 -22.29
N LEU A 136 9.66 14.20 -22.75
CA LEU A 136 10.73 14.88 -21.99
C LEU A 136 10.19 15.66 -20.78
N LYS A 137 8.96 16.19 -20.91
CA LYS A 137 8.29 16.95 -19.86
C LYS A 137 7.97 16.05 -18.65
N ALA A 138 7.47 14.84 -18.87
CA ALA A 138 7.19 13.84 -17.83
C ALA A 138 8.47 13.39 -17.12
N LEU A 139 9.58 13.21 -17.86
CA LEU A 139 10.87 12.84 -17.28
C LEU A 139 11.43 13.94 -16.35
N LEU A 140 11.34 15.21 -16.75
CA LEU A 140 11.84 16.34 -15.97
C LEU A 140 11.08 16.50 -14.65
N VAL A 141 9.76 16.26 -14.66
CA VAL A 141 8.92 16.31 -13.45
C VAL A 141 9.23 15.14 -12.51
N LYS A 142 9.29 13.91 -13.04
CA LYS A 142 9.69 12.70 -12.30
C LYS A 142 11.05 12.86 -11.61
N SER A 143 12.02 13.47 -12.32
CA SER A 143 13.37 13.71 -11.80
C SER A 143 13.41 14.81 -10.73
N LYS A 144 12.59 15.86 -10.87
CA LYS A 144 12.47 16.96 -9.91
C LYS A 144 11.87 16.48 -8.57
N HIS A 145 10.86 15.61 -8.59
CA HIS A 145 10.25 15.09 -7.36
C HIS A 145 11.07 14.00 -6.67
N LYS A 146 11.81 13.16 -7.41
CA LYS A 146 12.77 12.22 -6.82
C LYS A 146 13.89 12.94 -6.04
N LEU A 147 14.13 14.22 -6.34
CA LEU A 147 14.98 15.13 -5.59
C LEU A 147 14.25 15.86 -4.44
N GLN A 148 12.92 16.07 -4.53
CA GLN A 148 12.09 16.67 -3.45
C GLN A 148 11.69 15.67 -2.35
N GLY A 149 11.51 14.37 -2.67
CA GLY A 149 11.36 13.27 -1.70
C GLY A 149 12.63 12.96 -0.89
N ILE A 150 13.66 13.81 -1.01
CA ILE A 150 14.87 13.76 -0.20
C ILE A 150 14.76 14.73 1.01
N ASP A 151 13.86 15.72 0.95
CA ASP A 151 13.73 16.77 1.98
C ASP A 151 12.49 16.64 2.88
N ASN A 152 11.58 15.70 2.64
CA ASN A 152 10.21 15.78 3.20
C ASN A 152 9.69 14.59 4.01
N ASP A 153 10.49 13.54 4.20
CA ASP A 153 10.11 12.39 5.02
C ASP A 153 10.87 12.45 6.34
N TYR A 154 10.12 12.53 7.44
CA TYR A 154 10.65 12.24 8.76
C TYR A 154 11.36 10.88 8.71
N ASP A 155 12.62 10.81 9.16
CA ASP A 155 13.45 9.60 9.04
C ASP A 155 12.74 8.44 9.75
N TYR A 156 12.34 7.42 9.00
CA TYR A 156 11.60 6.29 9.55
C TYR A 156 12.34 5.60 10.71
N GLY A 157 13.69 5.60 10.69
CA GLY A 157 14.48 5.12 11.82
C GLY A 157 14.30 5.97 13.08
N GLU A 158 14.19 7.29 12.95
CA GLU A 158 13.82 8.19 14.05
C GLU A 158 12.40 7.89 14.54
N TRP A 159 11.43 7.80 13.62
CA TRP A 159 10.04 7.45 13.95
C TRP A 159 9.93 6.13 14.70
N TYR A 160 10.51 5.06 14.16
CA TYR A 160 10.49 3.74 14.76
C TYR A 160 11.19 3.72 16.12
N SER A 161 12.28 4.49 16.29
CA SER A 161 12.96 4.58 17.59
C SER A 161 12.09 5.19 18.69
N LEU A 162 11.12 6.05 18.33
CA LEU A 162 10.19 6.69 19.25
C LEU A 162 8.92 5.87 19.49
N THR A 163 8.56 4.98 18.58
CA THR A 163 7.30 4.20 18.65
C THR A 163 7.49 2.75 19.07
N LYS A 164 8.70 2.20 18.91
CA LYS A 164 8.99 0.86 19.42
C LYS A 164 8.88 0.83 20.96
N PRO A 165 8.45 -0.29 21.55
CA PRO A 165 8.39 -0.42 23.00
C PRO A 165 9.76 -0.18 23.65
N THR A 166 9.75 0.57 24.73
CA THR A 166 10.88 0.74 25.64
C THR A 166 11.13 -0.54 26.44
N ALA A 167 12.33 -0.67 27.00
CA ALA A 167 12.67 -1.82 27.85
C ALA A 167 11.77 -1.92 29.11
N GLU A 168 11.33 -0.77 29.63
CA GLU A 168 10.40 -0.70 30.76
C GLU A 168 9.01 -1.22 30.37
N GLU A 169 8.46 -0.77 29.24
CA GLU A 169 7.18 -1.27 28.72
C GLU A 169 7.23 -2.78 28.44
N LEU A 170 8.31 -3.28 27.85
CA LEU A 170 8.47 -4.73 27.61
C LEU A 170 8.49 -5.53 28.92
N GLU A 171 9.10 -5.00 29.97
CA GLU A 171 9.14 -5.63 31.28
C GLU A 171 7.77 -5.57 31.99
N GLU A 172 7.01 -4.49 31.84
CA GLU A 172 5.63 -4.40 32.29
C GLU A 172 4.72 -5.40 31.58
N GLN A 173 4.88 -5.55 30.26
CA GLN A 173 4.14 -6.53 29.47
C GLN A 173 4.38 -7.96 29.96
N ARG A 174 5.63 -8.32 30.32
CA ARG A 174 5.96 -9.64 30.89
C ARG A 174 5.27 -9.92 32.22
N LYS A 175 4.96 -8.88 32.99
CA LYS A 175 4.27 -8.97 34.30
C LYS A 175 2.75 -8.94 34.19
N LYS A 176 2.21 -8.51 33.04
CA LYS A 176 0.77 -8.42 32.82
C LYS A 176 0.14 -9.80 32.86
N VAL A 177 -0.91 -9.94 33.66
CA VAL A 177 -1.81 -11.09 33.66
C VAL A 177 -3.08 -10.68 32.91
N PHE A 178 -3.48 -11.51 31.95
CA PHE A 178 -4.72 -11.35 31.19
C PHE A 178 -5.83 -12.18 31.86
N ASP A 179 -7.06 -11.65 31.88
CA ASP A 179 -8.19 -12.30 32.57
C ASP A 179 -8.61 -13.62 31.90
N ALA A 180 -8.48 -13.69 30.57
CA ALA A 180 -8.72 -14.87 29.75
C ALA A 180 -7.52 -15.09 28.81
N PRO A 181 -6.43 -15.69 29.29
CA PRO A 181 -5.22 -15.84 28.48
C PRO A 181 -5.43 -16.89 27.39
N VAL A 182 -5.34 -16.45 26.14
CA VAL A 182 -5.37 -17.33 24.96
C VAL A 182 -4.01 -17.93 24.67
N LYS A 183 -3.96 -19.10 24.04
CA LYS A 183 -2.72 -19.70 23.55
C LYS A 183 -2.57 -19.45 22.05
N PHE A 184 -1.44 -18.87 21.65
CA PHE A 184 -1.11 -18.71 20.23
C PHE A 184 -0.28 -19.89 19.71
N SER A 185 -0.62 -20.42 18.54
CA SER A 185 0.22 -21.36 17.79
C SER A 185 0.79 -20.69 16.56
N ILE A 186 2.09 -20.41 16.56
CA ILE A 186 2.78 -19.88 15.39
C ILE A 186 3.09 -21.04 14.44
N VAL A 187 2.52 -21.02 13.24
CA VAL A 187 2.69 -22.10 12.24
C VAL A 187 3.67 -21.65 11.18
N ILE A 188 4.72 -22.44 10.96
CA ILE A 188 5.86 -22.04 10.14
C ILE A 188 6.21 -23.16 9.15
N PRO A 189 5.97 -22.96 7.84
CA PRO A 189 6.56 -23.81 6.81
C PRO A 189 8.05 -23.48 6.66
N ALA A 190 8.92 -24.48 6.69
CA ALA A 190 10.35 -24.31 6.44
C ALA A 190 10.79 -25.09 5.19
N PHE A 191 11.64 -24.48 4.35
CA PHE A 191 12.20 -25.14 3.18
C PHE A 191 13.57 -24.56 2.82
N LYS A 192 14.62 -25.38 2.93
CA LYS A 192 16.03 -25.01 2.69
C LYS A 192 16.45 -23.73 3.43
N THR A 193 15.88 -23.51 4.61
CA THR A 193 16.07 -22.29 5.39
C THR A 193 17.53 -22.18 5.85
N PRO A 194 18.20 -21.04 5.62
CA PRO A 194 19.52 -20.81 6.18
C PRO A 194 19.48 -20.84 7.72
N GLU A 195 20.39 -21.59 8.35
CA GLU A 195 20.44 -21.76 9.82
C GLU A 195 20.41 -20.42 10.57
N ARG A 196 21.09 -19.39 10.04
CA ARG A 196 21.07 -18.03 10.61
C ARG A 196 19.67 -17.45 10.69
N PHE A 197 18.91 -17.52 9.59
CA PHE A 197 17.57 -16.93 9.52
C PHE A 197 16.61 -17.68 10.42
N LEU A 198 16.68 -19.02 10.44
CA LEU A 198 15.87 -19.83 11.33
C LEU A 198 16.12 -19.49 12.81
N ARG A 199 17.39 -19.36 13.23
CA ARG A 199 17.73 -18.97 14.61
C ARG A 199 17.20 -17.57 14.94
N GLU A 200 17.43 -16.60 14.06
CA GLU A 200 16.95 -15.23 14.24
C GLU A 200 15.42 -15.16 14.36
N MET A 201 14.69 -15.98 13.60
CA MET A 201 13.23 -16.11 13.69
C MET A 201 12.81 -16.75 15.02
N LEU A 202 13.38 -17.91 15.39
CA LEU A 202 13.04 -18.63 16.62
C LEU A 202 13.37 -17.82 17.87
N ASP A 203 14.48 -17.08 17.86
CA ASP A 203 14.86 -16.17 18.96
C ASP A 203 13.84 -15.04 19.10
N SER A 204 13.34 -14.47 18.00
CA SER A 204 12.31 -13.41 18.05
C SER A 204 10.98 -13.89 18.67
N ILE A 205 10.65 -15.18 18.53
CA ILE A 205 9.51 -15.82 19.18
C ILE A 205 9.83 -16.11 20.66
N ALA A 206 11.04 -16.62 20.95
CA ALA A 206 11.48 -16.86 22.33
C ALA A 206 11.45 -15.60 23.20
N GLU A 207 11.73 -14.44 22.59
CA GLU A 207 11.81 -13.13 23.24
C GLU A 207 10.45 -12.48 23.49
N GLN A 208 9.34 -13.06 23.02
CA GLN A 208 8.00 -12.49 23.20
C GLN A 208 7.70 -12.17 24.67
N THR A 209 7.05 -11.03 24.93
CA THR A 209 6.65 -10.60 26.28
C THR A 209 5.43 -11.36 26.79
N TYR A 210 4.56 -11.80 25.89
CA TYR A 210 3.47 -12.73 26.19
C TYR A 210 3.99 -14.17 26.27
N ALA A 211 3.60 -14.94 27.29
CA ALA A 211 4.20 -16.25 27.57
C ALA A 211 3.41 -17.45 27.02
N ASN A 212 2.11 -17.32 26.79
CA ASN A 212 1.24 -18.44 26.42
C ASN A 212 1.21 -18.67 24.90
N TRP A 213 2.27 -19.30 24.38
CA TRP A 213 2.40 -19.60 22.97
C TRP A 213 3.09 -20.94 22.73
N GLU A 214 3.00 -21.43 21.51
CA GLU A 214 3.84 -22.48 20.96
C GLU A 214 4.19 -22.19 19.50
N VAL A 215 5.30 -22.73 19.02
CA VAL A 215 5.66 -22.66 17.60
C VAL A 215 5.70 -24.07 17.03
N CYS A 216 5.15 -24.21 15.83
CA CYS A 216 5.02 -25.45 15.10
C CYS A 216 5.74 -25.30 13.76
N VAL A 217 6.92 -25.91 13.62
CA VAL A 217 7.73 -25.83 12.39
C VAL A 217 7.63 -27.13 11.59
N ALA A 218 7.17 -27.04 10.35
CA ALA A 218 7.18 -28.17 9.42
C ALA A 218 8.26 -27.97 8.36
N ASP A 219 9.33 -28.76 8.46
CA ASP A 219 10.48 -28.67 7.56
C ASP A 219 10.32 -29.64 6.38
N GLY A 220 10.01 -29.09 5.20
CA GLY A 220 9.90 -29.79 3.92
C GLY A 220 11.23 -29.94 3.18
N SER A 221 12.36 -29.62 3.81
CA SER A 221 13.68 -29.73 3.18
C SER A 221 14.06 -31.18 2.92
N PRO A 222 14.72 -31.48 1.79
CA PRO A 222 15.30 -32.81 1.55
C PRO A 222 16.32 -33.18 2.64
N ALA A 223 16.53 -34.49 2.83
CA ALA A 223 17.55 -35.01 3.74
C ALA A 223 18.93 -34.35 3.49
N GLY A 224 19.57 -33.91 4.57
CA GLY A 224 20.87 -33.20 4.54
C GLY A 224 20.79 -31.70 4.25
N GLN A 225 19.62 -31.15 3.92
CA GLN A 225 19.37 -29.70 3.77
C GLN A 225 18.43 -29.12 4.83
N SER A 226 17.86 -29.99 5.68
CA SER A 226 17.04 -29.59 6.82
C SER A 226 17.88 -28.94 7.93
N CYS A 227 17.27 -28.01 8.66
CA CYS A 227 17.81 -27.44 9.88
C CYS A 227 17.41 -28.23 11.15
N GLU A 228 17.15 -29.53 11.03
CA GLU A 228 16.72 -30.43 12.13
C GLU A 228 17.56 -30.26 13.41
N ARG A 229 18.89 -30.19 13.29
CA ARG A 229 19.78 -29.98 14.43
C ARG A 229 19.45 -28.71 15.22
N VAL A 230 19.10 -27.63 14.52
CA VAL A 230 18.72 -26.35 15.15
C VAL A 230 17.37 -26.52 15.85
N LEU A 231 16.37 -27.06 15.14
CA LEU A 231 15.03 -27.28 15.69
C LEU A 231 15.07 -28.16 16.95
N GLU A 232 15.85 -29.25 16.93
CA GLU A 232 16.05 -30.14 18.07
C GLU A 232 16.67 -29.41 19.28
N GLN A 233 17.61 -28.48 19.05
CA GLN A 233 18.22 -27.68 20.13
C GLN A 233 17.19 -26.80 20.83
N TYR A 234 16.30 -26.13 20.08
CA TYR A 234 15.26 -25.28 20.66
C TYR A 234 14.19 -26.13 21.38
N ALA A 235 13.73 -27.21 20.77
CA ALA A 235 12.75 -28.13 21.37
C ALA A 235 13.23 -28.77 22.67
N LYS A 236 14.53 -29.10 22.78
CA LYS A 236 15.14 -29.59 24.03
C LYS A 236 15.22 -28.52 25.12
N LYS A 237 15.37 -27.25 24.74
CA LYS A 237 15.51 -26.12 25.67
C LYS A 237 14.15 -25.64 26.19
N ASP A 238 13.12 -25.68 25.35
CA ASP A 238 11.78 -25.19 25.66
C ASP A 238 10.73 -26.01 24.89
N SER A 239 9.83 -26.66 25.63
CA SER A 239 8.82 -27.56 25.07
C SER A 239 7.76 -26.88 24.22
N ARG A 240 7.71 -25.54 24.21
CA ARG A 240 6.85 -24.75 23.32
C ARG A 240 7.32 -24.78 21.87
N PHE A 241 8.57 -25.20 21.61
CA PHE A 241 9.09 -25.40 20.27
C PHE A 241 8.81 -26.82 19.80
N LYS A 242 7.87 -26.95 18.86
CA LYS A 242 7.50 -28.20 18.20
C LYS A 242 7.99 -28.19 16.76
N TYR A 243 8.39 -29.34 16.24
CA TYR A 243 8.77 -29.47 14.84
C TYR A 243 8.49 -30.86 14.28
N VAL A 244 8.35 -30.93 12.96
CA VAL A 244 8.30 -32.18 12.19
C VAL A 244 9.18 -32.05 10.95
N ILE A 245 9.93 -33.11 10.64
CA ILE A 245 10.70 -33.23 9.40
C ILE A 245 9.88 -34.05 8.42
N LEU A 246 9.44 -33.46 7.32
CA LEU A 246 8.55 -34.11 6.36
C LEU A 246 9.31 -35.08 5.44
N GLY A 247 10.61 -34.86 5.23
CA GLY A 247 11.47 -35.66 4.37
C GLY A 247 11.28 -35.41 2.86
N GLU A 248 10.20 -34.74 2.46
CA GLU A 248 9.90 -34.29 1.11
C GLU A 248 9.22 -32.91 1.12
N ASN A 249 9.33 -32.17 0.00
CA ASN A 249 8.68 -30.87 -0.13
C ASN A 249 7.22 -31.05 -0.58
N LYS A 250 6.26 -30.70 0.28
CA LYS A 250 4.82 -30.78 -0.02
C LYS A 250 4.23 -29.47 -0.55
N GLY A 251 5.10 -28.55 -0.99
CA GLY A 251 4.70 -27.19 -1.35
C GLY A 251 4.49 -26.31 -0.12
N ILE A 252 4.21 -25.02 -0.32
CA ILE A 252 4.04 -24.08 0.80
C ILE A 252 2.79 -24.45 1.60
N SER A 253 1.68 -24.72 0.91
CA SER A 253 0.42 -25.12 1.53
C SER A 253 0.55 -26.42 2.32
N GLY A 254 1.17 -27.46 1.74
CA GLY A 254 1.33 -28.76 2.38
C GLY A 254 2.23 -28.70 3.61
N ASN A 255 3.32 -27.94 3.56
CA ASN A 255 4.20 -27.73 4.70
C ASN A 255 3.47 -26.92 5.80
N THR A 256 2.73 -25.87 5.44
CA THR A 256 1.97 -25.06 6.42
C THR A 256 0.86 -25.87 7.09
N ASN A 257 0.14 -26.71 6.36
CA ASN A 257 -0.87 -27.62 6.92
C ASN A 257 -0.26 -28.60 7.93
N ALA A 258 0.92 -29.17 7.63
CA ALA A 258 1.59 -30.05 8.58
C ALA A 258 2.04 -29.32 9.86
N ALA A 259 2.35 -28.02 9.77
CA ALA A 259 2.58 -27.17 10.94
C ALA A 259 1.27 -26.91 11.71
N MET A 260 0.16 -26.65 11.01
CA MET A 260 -1.16 -26.49 11.62
C MET A 260 -1.64 -27.76 12.34
N ASP A 261 -1.35 -28.94 11.82
CA ASP A 261 -1.73 -30.22 12.46
C ASP A 261 -1.10 -30.41 13.85
N MET A 262 0.02 -29.73 14.15
CA MET A 262 0.68 -29.75 15.45
C MET A 262 0.16 -28.69 16.43
N ALA A 263 -0.59 -27.71 15.93
CA ALA A 263 -1.07 -26.57 16.68
C ALA A 263 -2.16 -26.97 17.68
N THR A 264 -2.09 -26.42 18.88
CA THR A 264 -3.02 -26.68 19.99
C THR A 264 -3.50 -25.40 20.67
N GLY A 265 -3.14 -24.25 20.12
CA GLY A 265 -3.54 -22.94 20.61
C GLY A 265 -4.94 -22.55 20.15
N ASP A 266 -5.55 -21.64 20.88
CA ASP A 266 -6.86 -21.06 20.58
C ASP A 266 -6.82 -20.22 19.29
N TYR A 267 -5.65 -19.69 18.93
CA TYR A 267 -5.42 -18.91 17.70
C TYR A 267 -4.18 -19.42 16.95
N ILE A 268 -4.29 -19.43 15.62
CA ILE A 268 -3.21 -19.72 14.68
C ILE A 268 -2.60 -18.40 14.20
N VAL A 269 -1.28 -18.31 14.23
CA VAL A 269 -0.50 -17.14 13.81
C VAL A 269 0.37 -17.53 12.62
N LEU A 270 0.22 -16.83 11.49
CA LEU A 270 1.01 -17.11 10.28
C LEU A 270 2.33 -16.34 10.31
N ALA A 271 3.46 -17.05 10.16
CA ALA A 271 4.78 -16.45 10.05
C ALA A 271 5.72 -17.31 9.19
N ASP A 272 6.68 -16.66 8.54
CA ASP A 272 7.67 -17.32 7.68
C ASP A 272 8.98 -17.63 8.42
N HIS A 273 9.70 -18.63 7.90
CA HIS A 273 10.85 -19.25 8.55
C HIS A 273 12.10 -18.34 8.67
N ASP A 274 12.10 -17.18 8.02
CA ASP A 274 13.20 -16.23 7.92
C ASP A 274 12.86 -14.82 8.41
N ASP A 275 11.62 -14.58 8.83
CA ASP A 275 11.13 -13.29 9.29
C ASP A 275 11.25 -13.13 10.81
N LYS A 276 10.99 -11.93 11.32
CA LYS A 276 11.04 -11.63 12.76
C LYS A 276 9.74 -11.03 13.25
N LEU A 277 9.34 -11.42 14.45
CA LEU A 277 8.31 -10.73 15.21
C LEU A 277 8.93 -9.63 16.08
N THR A 278 8.20 -8.55 16.33
CA THR A 278 8.59 -7.61 17.39
C THR A 278 8.40 -8.26 18.76
N PRO A 279 9.19 -7.91 19.79
CA PRO A 279 9.10 -8.54 21.11
C PRO A 279 7.72 -8.44 21.79
N ASN A 280 6.90 -7.47 21.39
CA ASN A 280 5.55 -7.25 21.91
C ASN A 280 4.43 -7.81 21.01
N ALA A 281 4.74 -8.47 19.89
CA ALA A 281 3.74 -8.90 18.91
C ALA A 281 2.59 -9.70 19.52
N LEU A 282 2.89 -10.79 20.22
CA LEU A 282 1.87 -11.65 20.83
C LEU A 282 1.16 -10.99 22.02
N TYR A 283 1.81 -10.03 22.69
CA TYR A 283 1.19 -9.24 23.75
C TYR A 283 0.09 -8.34 23.19
N GLU A 284 0.36 -7.65 22.09
CA GLU A 284 -0.63 -6.80 21.42
C GLU A 284 -1.79 -7.64 20.86
N CYS A 285 -1.51 -8.84 20.35
CA CYS A 285 -2.54 -9.80 19.94
C CYS A 285 -3.44 -10.20 21.12
N ALA A 286 -2.85 -10.56 22.27
CA ALA A 286 -3.61 -10.89 23.48
C ALA A 286 -4.43 -9.70 24.00
N LYS A 287 -3.86 -8.49 23.93
CA LYS A 287 -4.54 -7.25 24.30
C LYS A 287 -5.76 -6.98 23.43
N LEU A 288 -5.63 -7.11 22.11
CA LEU A 288 -6.75 -6.98 21.18
C LEU A 288 -7.88 -7.95 21.56
N LEU A 289 -7.57 -9.22 21.85
CA LEU A 289 -8.57 -10.22 22.20
C LEU A 289 -9.21 -10.02 23.58
N GLN A 290 -8.53 -9.33 24.51
CA GLN A 290 -9.15 -8.91 25.76
C GLN A 290 -10.17 -7.77 25.55
N GLU A 291 -9.85 -6.84 24.64
CA GLU A 291 -10.73 -5.72 24.26
C GLU A 291 -11.88 -6.19 23.35
N HIS A 292 -11.62 -7.20 22.52
CA HIS A 292 -12.52 -7.77 21.52
C HIS A 292 -12.57 -9.31 21.58
N PRO A 293 -13.20 -9.91 22.62
CA PRO A 293 -13.24 -11.38 22.78
C PRO A 293 -13.98 -12.13 21.65
N GLY A 294 -14.74 -11.42 20.82
CA GLY A 294 -15.47 -11.96 19.67
C GLY A 294 -14.70 -11.92 18.34
N CYS A 295 -13.46 -11.42 18.33
CA CYS A 295 -12.67 -11.29 17.11
C CYS A 295 -12.17 -12.66 16.60
N ASP A 296 -12.61 -13.06 15.42
CA ASP A 296 -12.25 -14.37 14.84
C ASP A 296 -10.94 -14.31 14.04
N CYS A 297 -10.62 -13.17 13.44
CA CYS A 297 -9.32 -12.97 12.79
C CYS A 297 -8.90 -11.51 12.79
N PHE A 298 -7.59 -11.26 12.78
CA PHE A 298 -7.03 -9.93 12.80
C PHE A 298 -5.62 -9.92 12.20
N TYR A 299 -5.14 -8.72 11.88
CA TYR A 299 -3.82 -8.53 11.29
C TYR A 299 -3.11 -7.29 11.84
N SER A 300 -1.80 -7.20 11.62
CA SER A 300 -0.98 -6.05 12.00
C SER A 300 -0.38 -5.32 10.80
N ASP A 301 0.14 -4.12 11.05
CA ASP A 301 1.11 -3.50 10.14
C ASP A 301 2.42 -4.32 10.10
N GLU A 302 3.20 -4.10 9.05
CA GLU A 302 4.47 -4.79 8.79
C GLU A 302 5.52 -3.82 8.28
N ASP A 303 6.77 -4.27 8.27
CA ASP A 303 7.90 -3.53 7.71
C ASP A 303 8.91 -4.48 7.08
N LYS A 304 9.77 -3.96 6.21
CA LYS A 304 10.81 -4.74 5.56
C LYS A 304 12.13 -4.64 6.31
N LEU A 305 12.70 -5.81 6.54
CA LEU A 305 14.00 -6.04 7.15
C LEU A 305 15.02 -6.37 6.07
N ASP A 306 16.20 -5.78 6.15
CA ASP A 306 17.29 -6.14 5.23
C ASP A 306 17.75 -7.60 5.45
N MET A 307 18.43 -8.16 4.44
CA MET A 307 18.93 -9.54 4.46
C MET A 307 19.75 -9.87 5.73
N ASP A 308 20.46 -8.88 6.28
CA ASP A 308 21.31 -9.04 7.45
C ASP A 308 20.62 -8.77 8.78
N GLY A 309 19.34 -8.41 8.78
CA GLY A 309 18.57 -8.14 9.99
C GLY A 309 18.98 -6.85 10.72
N GLY A 310 19.70 -5.95 10.06
CA GLY A 310 20.32 -4.77 10.65
C GLY A 310 19.57 -3.46 10.41
N ALA A 311 18.71 -3.40 9.39
CA ALA A 311 17.96 -2.20 9.05
C ALA A 311 16.52 -2.50 8.63
N LEU A 312 15.64 -1.60 9.04
CA LEU A 312 14.23 -1.50 8.70
C LEU A 312 14.03 -0.32 7.74
N PHE A 313 13.20 -0.45 6.69
CA PHE A 313 13.24 0.53 5.60
C PHE A 313 11.99 0.76 4.75
N ASP A 314 10.90 0.00 4.91
CA ASP A 314 9.71 0.14 4.05
C ASP A 314 8.42 -0.28 4.79
N PRO A 315 7.97 0.53 5.76
CA PRO A 315 6.83 0.20 6.60
C PRO A 315 5.51 0.30 5.82
N HIS A 316 4.69 -0.74 5.93
CA HIS A 316 3.34 -0.79 5.39
C HIS A 316 2.32 -0.55 6.51
N PHE A 317 1.86 0.70 6.60
CA PHE A 317 0.78 1.14 7.47
C PHE A 317 -0.56 0.92 6.78
N LYS A 318 -1.22 -0.17 7.15
CA LYS A 318 -2.42 -0.71 6.50
C LYS A 318 -3.67 0.03 7.02
N PRO A 319 -4.75 0.12 6.22
CA PRO A 319 -6.05 0.52 6.75
C PRO A 319 -6.66 -0.59 7.62
N ASP A 320 -7.77 -0.28 8.29
CA ASP A 320 -8.72 -1.30 8.77
C ASP A 320 -9.24 -2.14 7.58
N PHE A 321 -10.01 -3.20 7.88
CA PHE A 321 -10.44 -4.17 6.88
C PHE A 321 -11.12 -3.50 5.68
N ASN A 322 -10.58 -3.76 4.48
CA ASN A 322 -10.95 -3.14 3.23
C ASN A 322 -11.03 -4.24 2.17
N ILE A 323 -12.25 -4.72 1.89
CA ILE A 323 -12.46 -5.91 1.07
C ILE A 323 -12.12 -5.64 -0.39
N ASP A 324 -12.41 -4.43 -0.89
CA ASP A 324 -12.11 -4.06 -2.26
C ASP A 324 -10.60 -3.86 -2.47
N LEU A 325 -9.87 -3.32 -1.48
CA LEU A 325 -8.39 -3.31 -1.51
C LEU A 325 -7.84 -4.73 -1.45
N LEU A 326 -8.43 -5.59 -0.61
CA LEU A 326 -8.07 -7.01 -0.56
C LEU A 326 -8.34 -7.69 -1.90
N CYS A 327 -9.31 -7.27 -2.70
CA CYS A 327 -9.54 -7.79 -4.05
C CYS A 327 -8.60 -7.19 -5.12
N SER A 328 -7.89 -6.11 -4.81
CA SER A 328 -6.86 -5.53 -5.67
C SER A 328 -5.44 -5.97 -5.31
N VAL A 329 -5.16 -6.28 -4.05
CA VAL A 329 -3.83 -6.72 -3.59
C VAL A 329 -3.97 -7.42 -2.24
N ASN A 330 -3.18 -8.47 -1.98
CA ASN A 330 -3.05 -9.05 -0.65
C ASN A 330 -2.29 -8.08 0.25
N TYR A 331 -2.97 -7.08 0.81
CA TYR A 331 -2.34 -6.08 1.70
C TYR A 331 -2.22 -6.57 3.15
N ILE A 332 -2.91 -7.67 3.50
CA ILE A 332 -2.95 -8.23 4.85
C ILE A 332 -1.67 -9.00 5.16
N CYS A 333 -1.24 -9.91 4.27
CA CYS A 333 -0.01 -10.71 4.42
C CYS A 333 0.22 -11.22 5.86
N HIS A 334 1.35 -10.86 6.46
CA HIS A 334 1.72 -11.19 7.83
C HIS A 334 1.81 -9.90 8.66
N LEU A 335 1.60 -9.91 9.98
CA LEU A 335 1.12 -10.98 10.82
C LEU A 335 -0.40 -11.14 10.65
N PHE A 336 -0.86 -12.29 10.18
CA PHE A 336 -2.29 -12.65 10.18
C PHE A 336 -2.55 -13.68 11.27
N VAL A 337 -3.59 -13.45 12.06
CA VAL A 337 -3.99 -14.28 13.20
C VAL A 337 -5.45 -14.67 13.02
N VAL A 338 -5.77 -15.95 13.22
CA VAL A 338 -7.11 -16.49 13.06
C VAL A 338 -7.44 -17.46 14.19
N SER A 339 -8.68 -17.45 14.67
CA SER A 339 -9.13 -18.39 15.68
C SER A 339 -9.04 -19.82 15.15
N HIS A 340 -8.70 -20.75 16.02
CA HIS A 340 -8.60 -22.16 15.66
C HIS A 340 -9.93 -22.68 15.09
N ASP A 341 -11.05 -22.26 15.67
CA ASP A 341 -12.39 -22.64 15.22
C ASP A 341 -12.70 -22.13 13.81
N LEU A 342 -12.35 -20.87 13.50
CA LEU A 342 -12.53 -20.31 12.16
C LEU A 342 -11.61 -21.02 11.16
N ALA A 343 -10.34 -21.24 11.50
CA ALA A 343 -9.39 -21.97 10.66
C ALA A 343 -9.88 -23.41 10.35
N ALA A 344 -10.42 -24.10 11.36
CA ALA A 344 -11.00 -25.42 11.19
C ALA A 344 -12.27 -25.40 10.32
N GLN A 345 -13.10 -24.36 10.46
CA GLN A 345 -14.31 -24.17 9.66
C GLN A 345 -13.99 -23.95 8.17
N VAL A 346 -12.97 -23.15 7.86
CA VAL A 346 -12.63 -22.81 6.46
C VAL A 346 -11.72 -23.85 5.80
N GLY A 347 -11.08 -24.71 6.60
CA GLY A 347 -10.08 -25.67 6.16
C GLY A 347 -8.69 -25.04 5.95
N GLY A 348 -7.65 -25.88 5.90
CA GLY A 348 -6.26 -25.44 5.75
C GLY A 348 -5.93 -24.79 4.40
N PHE A 349 -4.64 -24.67 4.12
CA PHE A 349 -4.09 -24.13 2.89
C PHE A 349 -4.27 -25.09 1.71
N ARG A 350 -4.57 -24.53 0.53
CA ARG A 350 -4.90 -25.28 -0.68
C ARG A 350 -3.75 -25.21 -1.68
N GLN A 351 -3.18 -26.38 -2.03
CA GLN A 351 -1.96 -26.49 -2.85
C GLN A 351 -2.06 -25.85 -4.24
N GLU A 352 -3.25 -25.79 -4.83
CA GLU A 352 -3.49 -25.17 -6.13
C GLU A 352 -3.27 -23.63 -6.15
N TYR A 353 -3.08 -23.02 -4.97
CA TYR A 353 -2.71 -21.61 -4.79
C TYR A 353 -1.30 -21.42 -4.25
N ASP A 354 -0.42 -22.43 -4.24
CA ASP A 354 0.98 -22.23 -3.84
C ASP A 354 1.60 -21.01 -4.57
N GLY A 355 2.22 -20.12 -3.80
CA GLY A 355 2.65 -18.77 -4.21
C GLY A 355 1.73 -17.63 -3.75
N ALA A 356 0.44 -17.93 -3.53
CA ALA A 356 -0.60 -17.01 -3.02
C ALA A 356 -1.59 -17.75 -2.09
N GLN A 357 -1.13 -18.80 -1.41
CA GLN A 357 -1.96 -19.68 -0.59
C GLN A 357 -2.51 -18.97 0.65
N ASP A 358 -1.76 -18.01 1.17
CA ASP A 358 -2.17 -17.09 2.23
C ASP A 358 -3.33 -16.22 1.78
N TYR A 359 -3.28 -15.71 0.55
CA TYR A 359 -4.33 -14.87 -0.01
C TYR A 359 -5.67 -15.60 -0.10
N ASP A 360 -5.66 -16.84 -0.61
CA ASP A 360 -6.84 -17.71 -0.61
C ASP A 360 -7.36 -17.98 0.81
N PHE A 361 -6.46 -18.32 1.73
CA PHE A 361 -6.82 -18.63 3.12
C PHE A 361 -7.43 -17.42 3.82
N ILE A 362 -6.85 -16.22 3.63
CA ILE A 362 -7.35 -14.96 4.18
C ILE A 362 -8.76 -14.69 3.66
N PHE A 363 -9.02 -14.80 2.35
CA PHE A 363 -10.38 -14.62 1.82
C PHE A 363 -11.39 -15.55 2.48
N ARG A 364 -11.08 -16.85 2.55
CA ARG A 364 -11.99 -17.83 3.18
C ARG A 364 -12.23 -17.51 4.66
N CYS A 365 -11.22 -17.05 5.39
CA CYS A 365 -11.36 -16.59 6.78
C CYS A 365 -12.29 -15.38 6.86
N THR A 366 -12.03 -14.33 6.07
CA THR A 366 -12.78 -13.07 6.13
C THR A 366 -14.24 -13.24 5.68
N GLU A 367 -14.52 -14.18 4.78
CA GLU A 367 -15.88 -14.55 4.35
C GLU A 367 -16.74 -15.15 5.48
N LYS A 368 -16.10 -15.70 6.52
CA LYS A 368 -16.78 -16.43 7.63
C LYS A 368 -16.59 -15.78 9.00
N ALA A 369 -15.63 -14.86 9.13
CA ALA A 369 -15.38 -14.11 10.35
C ALA A 369 -16.58 -13.24 10.73
N LYS A 370 -16.92 -13.19 12.02
CA LYS A 370 -17.94 -12.28 12.56
C LYS A 370 -17.35 -10.91 12.85
N GLU A 371 -16.09 -10.87 13.25
CA GLU A 371 -15.38 -9.65 13.60
C GLU A 371 -13.93 -9.75 13.13
N ILE A 372 -13.53 -8.77 12.31
CA ILE A 372 -12.18 -8.61 11.76
C ILE A 372 -11.59 -7.34 12.36
N ARG A 373 -10.35 -7.41 12.86
CA ARG A 373 -9.67 -6.25 13.45
C ARG A 373 -8.28 -6.03 12.86
N HIS A 374 -7.81 -4.79 12.94
CA HIS A 374 -6.46 -4.39 12.60
C HIS A 374 -5.76 -3.85 13.84
N ILE A 375 -4.50 -4.23 14.04
CA ILE A 375 -3.60 -3.65 15.03
C ILE A 375 -2.67 -2.68 14.28
N PRO A 376 -2.85 -1.35 14.40
CA PRO A 376 -2.07 -0.35 13.66
C PRO A 376 -0.67 -0.14 14.26
N LYS A 377 0.07 -1.25 14.39
CA LYS A 377 1.44 -1.35 14.90
C LYS A 377 2.22 -2.29 14.01
N VAL A 378 3.46 -1.93 13.72
CA VAL A 378 4.40 -2.82 13.04
C VAL A 378 4.78 -3.94 14.01
N LEU A 379 4.22 -5.13 13.81
CA LEU A 379 4.49 -6.31 14.65
C LEU A 379 5.24 -7.44 13.92
N TYR A 380 5.45 -7.25 12.61
CA TYR A 380 6.09 -8.21 11.73
C TYR A 380 7.17 -7.54 10.87
N HIS A 381 8.33 -8.19 10.77
CA HIS A 381 9.47 -7.72 10.00
C HIS A 381 9.83 -8.72 8.91
N TRP A 382 9.47 -8.39 7.67
CA TRP A 382 9.66 -9.21 6.48
C TRP A 382 11.07 -9.07 5.90
N ARG A 383 11.87 -10.13 5.97
CA ARG A 383 13.23 -10.18 5.43
C ARG A 383 13.26 -10.18 3.90
N CYS A 384 14.01 -9.23 3.35
CA CYS A 384 14.26 -9.12 1.92
C CYS A 384 15.58 -9.80 1.52
N HIS A 385 15.50 -10.90 0.76
CA HIS A 385 16.64 -11.57 0.11
C HIS A 385 16.23 -12.16 -1.26
N LYS A 386 17.19 -12.57 -2.09
CA LYS A 386 16.98 -12.93 -3.52
C LYS A 386 15.95 -14.04 -3.78
N ASP A 387 15.73 -14.93 -2.82
CA ASP A 387 14.74 -16.01 -2.91
C ASP A 387 13.37 -15.60 -2.35
N SER A 388 13.29 -14.45 -1.67
CA SER A 388 12.06 -13.83 -1.18
C SER A 388 11.32 -13.15 -2.34
N THR A 389 9.99 -13.32 -2.34
CA THR A 389 9.08 -12.68 -3.31
C THR A 389 9.18 -11.16 -3.23
N ALA A 390 9.54 -10.60 -2.06
CA ALA A 390 9.73 -9.17 -1.86
C ALA A 390 10.87 -8.56 -2.70
N SER A 391 11.81 -9.36 -3.22
CA SER A 391 12.96 -8.85 -3.99
C SER A 391 13.00 -9.28 -5.46
N ASN A 392 12.25 -10.32 -5.87
CA ASN A 392 12.28 -10.82 -7.25
C ASN A 392 10.91 -11.32 -7.79
N PRO A 393 9.93 -10.41 -7.96
CA PRO A 393 8.57 -10.73 -8.45
C PRO A 393 8.55 -11.47 -9.80
N GLU A 394 9.40 -11.06 -10.75
CA GLU A 394 9.42 -11.58 -12.13
C GLU A 394 9.77 -13.07 -12.22
N SER A 395 10.48 -13.61 -11.23
CA SER A 395 10.86 -15.03 -11.17
C SER A 395 9.74 -15.97 -10.71
N LYS A 396 8.60 -15.42 -10.26
CA LYS A 396 7.48 -16.18 -9.65
C LYS A 396 6.12 -15.83 -10.27
N LEU A 397 6.04 -15.72 -11.60
CA LEU A 397 4.78 -15.39 -12.31
C LEU A 397 3.58 -16.28 -11.90
N TYR A 398 3.83 -17.56 -11.58
CA TYR A 398 2.80 -18.50 -11.12
C TYR A 398 2.05 -18.02 -9.87
N ALA A 399 2.70 -17.23 -9.00
CA ALA A 399 2.11 -16.70 -7.78
C ALA A 399 1.06 -15.63 -8.09
N PHE A 400 1.26 -14.82 -9.14
CA PHE A 400 0.28 -13.83 -9.56
C PHE A 400 -0.94 -14.48 -10.21
N ASP A 401 -0.73 -15.51 -11.03
CA ASP A 401 -1.84 -16.30 -11.55
C ASP A 401 -2.62 -16.99 -10.43
N ALA A 402 -1.94 -17.47 -9.38
CA ALA A 402 -2.57 -18.02 -8.19
C ALA A 402 -3.39 -16.98 -7.43
N GLY A 403 -2.88 -15.75 -7.27
CA GLY A 403 -3.62 -14.66 -6.64
C GLY A 403 -4.87 -14.25 -7.42
N ALA A 404 -4.78 -14.13 -8.75
CA ALA A 404 -5.94 -13.87 -9.60
C ALA A 404 -7.01 -14.98 -9.47
N ARG A 405 -6.59 -16.25 -9.38
CA ARG A 405 -7.50 -17.38 -9.10
C ARG A 405 -8.12 -17.29 -7.71
N ALA A 406 -7.36 -16.89 -6.68
CA ALA A 406 -7.88 -16.75 -5.32
C ALA A 406 -8.99 -15.69 -5.25
N ILE A 407 -8.82 -14.54 -5.93
CA ILE A 407 -9.84 -13.49 -6.03
C ILE A 407 -11.07 -13.99 -6.81
N MET A 408 -10.88 -14.64 -7.95
CA MET A 408 -11.99 -15.19 -8.73
C MET A 408 -12.80 -16.24 -7.93
N ASP A 409 -12.13 -17.07 -7.14
CA ASP A 409 -12.81 -18.07 -6.31
C ASP A 409 -13.45 -17.44 -5.07
N HIS A 410 -12.91 -16.34 -4.54
CA HIS A 410 -13.60 -15.50 -3.55
C HIS A 410 -14.94 -15.00 -4.12
N TYR A 411 -14.93 -14.36 -5.29
CA TYR A 411 -16.16 -13.86 -5.93
C TYR A 411 -17.21 -14.96 -6.12
N LYS A 412 -16.80 -16.16 -6.57
CA LYS A 412 -17.71 -17.31 -6.67
C LYS A 412 -18.33 -17.71 -5.34
N ARG A 413 -17.56 -17.70 -4.23
CA ARG A 413 -18.05 -18.08 -2.90
C ARG A 413 -19.01 -17.06 -2.31
N VAL A 414 -18.81 -15.78 -2.59
CA VAL A 414 -19.67 -14.68 -2.11
C VAL A 414 -20.79 -14.28 -3.08
N GLY A 415 -20.88 -14.93 -4.24
CA GLY A 415 -21.96 -14.70 -5.21
C GLY A 415 -21.78 -13.44 -6.07
N ILE A 416 -20.56 -12.92 -6.20
CA ILE A 416 -20.24 -11.81 -7.07
C ILE A 416 -19.92 -12.34 -8.47
N GLU A 417 -20.61 -11.82 -9.50
CA GLU A 417 -20.34 -12.16 -10.89
C GLU A 417 -19.22 -11.29 -11.48
N ALA A 418 -18.00 -11.82 -11.50
CA ALA A 418 -16.88 -11.24 -12.24
C ALA A 418 -16.61 -11.99 -13.56
N GLU A 419 -16.29 -11.27 -14.62
CA GLU A 419 -15.87 -11.85 -15.89
C GLU A 419 -14.45 -12.42 -15.81
N ARG A 420 -13.55 -11.63 -15.22
CA ARG A 420 -12.12 -11.97 -15.08
C ARG A 420 -11.44 -11.10 -14.03
N VAL A 421 -10.31 -11.60 -13.55
CA VAL A 421 -9.32 -10.85 -12.78
C VAL A 421 -8.03 -10.85 -13.58
N GLU A 422 -7.55 -9.66 -13.92
CA GLU A 422 -6.34 -9.47 -14.73
C GLU A 422 -5.27 -8.66 -13.98
N LYS A 423 -4.06 -8.62 -14.53
CA LYS A 423 -2.96 -7.84 -13.97
C LYS A 423 -3.32 -6.35 -14.06
N GLY A 424 -3.25 -5.66 -12.93
CA GLY A 424 -3.38 -4.21 -12.83
C GLY A 424 -2.10 -3.46 -13.22
N VAL A 425 -1.85 -2.35 -12.53
CA VAL A 425 -0.71 -1.45 -12.83
C VAL A 425 0.66 -2.11 -12.62
N ASP A 426 0.76 -3.10 -11.74
CA ASP A 426 2.00 -3.82 -11.42
C ASP A 426 1.71 -5.28 -11.07
N TYR A 427 2.74 -6.11 -10.98
CA TYR A 427 2.63 -7.49 -10.52
C TYR A 427 2.18 -7.55 -9.05
N GLY A 428 1.21 -8.41 -8.76
CA GLY A 428 0.58 -8.49 -7.44
C GLY A 428 -0.53 -7.46 -7.21
N ILE A 429 -0.76 -6.56 -8.17
CA ILE A 429 -1.93 -5.69 -8.22
C ILE A 429 -2.90 -6.22 -9.27
N TYR A 430 -4.18 -6.29 -8.94
CA TYR A 430 -5.21 -6.92 -9.75
C TYR A 430 -6.33 -5.95 -10.12
N HIS A 431 -6.81 -6.08 -11.36
CA HIS A 431 -8.02 -5.43 -11.86
C HIS A 431 -9.12 -6.48 -11.97
N SER A 432 -10.24 -6.26 -11.28
CA SER A 432 -11.43 -7.09 -11.43
C SER A 432 -12.38 -6.46 -12.44
N VAL A 433 -12.75 -7.21 -13.48
CA VAL A 433 -13.76 -6.80 -14.46
C VAL A 433 -15.05 -7.53 -14.13
N TYR A 434 -16.05 -6.78 -13.70
CA TYR A 434 -17.35 -7.30 -13.28
C TYR A 434 -18.28 -7.53 -14.45
N LYS A 435 -19.13 -8.56 -14.36
CA LYS A 435 -20.15 -8.85 -15.35
C LYS A 435 -21.39 -8.00 -15.08
N ILE A 436 -21.70 -7.07 -15.98
CA ILE A 436 -22.90 -6.24 -15.88
C ILE A 436 -24.15 -7.10 -16.03
N GLN A 437 -25.06 -6.99 -15.06
CA GLN A 437 -26.37 -7.65 -15.09
C GLN A 437 -27.38 -6.79 -15.83
N GLY A 438 -27.97 -7.36 -16.88
CA GLY A 438 -28.95 -6.66 -17.72
C GLY A 438 -28.35 -5.47 -18.46
N GLU A 439 -29.21 -4.49 -18.76
CA GLU A 439 -28.82 -3.23 -19.38
C GLU A 439 -29.60 -2.10 -18.67
N PRO A 440 -29.35 -1.85 -17.37
CA PRO A 440 -30.11 -0.87 -16.61
C PRO A 440 -29.87 0.55 -17.13
N LEU A 441 -30.90 1.39 -17.09
CA LEU A 441 -30.75 2.80 -17.47
C LEU A 441 -29.93 3.54 -16.40
N VAL A 442 -28.89 4.25 -16.83
CA VAL A 442 -28.10 5.16 -15.99
C VAL A 442 -28.51 6.60 -16.29
N SER A 443 -29.01 7.33 -15.28
CA SER A 443 -29.30 8.76 -15.40
C SER A 443 -28.08 9.57 -14.98
N ILE A 444 -27.48 10.28 -15.93
CA ILE A 444 -26.33 11.16 -15.73
C ILE A 444 -26.84 12.56 -15.40
N ILE A 445 -26.59 13.02 -14.17
CA ILE A 445 -27.10 14.30 -13.65
C ILE A 445 -25.96 15.31 -13.68
N ILE A 446 -26.14 16.39 -14.46
CA ILE A 446 -25.11 17.40 -14.71
C ILE A 446 -25.67 18.81 -14.46
N PRO A 447 -25.34 19.45 -13.31
CA PRO A 447 -25.59 20.87 -13.12
C PRO A 447 -24.79 21.73 -14.10
N ASN A 448 -25.42 22.72 -14.74
CA ASN A 448 -24.72 23.62 -15.67
C ASN A 448 -25.26 25.06 -15.63
N LYS A 449 -24.33 26.01 -15.50
CA LYS A 449 -24.57 27.45 -15.61
C LYS A 449 -23.53 28.07 -16.52
N ASP A 450 -23.93 28.72 -17.62
CA ASP A 450 -23.05 29.52 -18.51
C ASP A 450 -21.76 28.84 -19.03
N HIS A 451 -21.62 27.52 -18.87
CA HIS A 451 -20.43 26.74 -19.25
C HIS A 451 -20.74 25.77 -20.39
N HIS A 452 -21.48 26.22 -21.39
CA HIS A 452 -21.94 25.36 -22.49
C HIS A 452 -20.81 24.67 -23.26
N THR A 453 -19.61 25.27 -23.31
CA THR A 453 -18.44 24.69 -24.00
C THR A 453 -17.87 23.50 -23.23
N ASP A 454 -17.72 23.64 -21.90
CA ASP A 454 -17.23 22.54 -21.05
C ASP A 454 -18.28 21.40 -21.02
N LEU A 455 -19.57 21.75 -20.87
CA LEU A 455 -20.67 20.78 -20.93
C LEU A 455 -20.67 20.00 -22.25
N ASP A 456 -20.40 20.67 -23.37
CA ASP A 456 -20.35 20.02 -24.67
C ASP A 456 -19.23 18.99 -24.80
N LEU A 457 -18.04 19.34 -24.30
CA LEU A 457 -16.90 18.43 -24.27
C LEU A 457 -17.21 17.20 -23.42
N CYS A 458 -17.83 17.40 -22.25
CA CYS A 458 -18.26 16.33 -21.36
C CYS A 458 -19.31 15.42 -22.02
N LEU A 459 -20.46 15.99 -22.38
CA LEU A 459 -21.63 15.25 -22.86
C LEU A 459 -21.34 14.54 -24.17
N ARG A 460 -20.77 15.23 -25.17
CA ARG A 460 -20.50 14.60 -26.48
C ARG A 460 -19.44 13.52 -26.38
N ALA A 461 -18.43 13.68 -25.51
CA ALA A 461 -17.44 12.63 -25.33
C ALA A 461 -18.10 11.34 -24.81
N ILE A 462 -18.99 11.44 -23.82
CA ILE A 462 -19.74 10.29 -23.31
C ILE A 462 -20.65 9.72 -24.39
N GLU A 463 -21.51 10.54 -24.99
CA GLU A 463 -22.50 10.10 -25.98
C GLU A 463 -21.85 9.43 -27.21
N THR A 464 -20.69 9.89 -27.65
CA THR A 464 -20.05 9.35 -28.86
C THR A 464 -19.05 8.22 -28.58
N ARG A 465 -18.27 8.31 -27.50
CA ARG A 465 -17.15 7.39 -27.23
C ARG A 465 -17.40 6.38 -26.11
N ALA A 466 -18.23 6.68 -25.11
CA ALA A 466 -18.43 5.74 -24.01
C ALA A 466 -19.01 4.41 -24.53
N THR A 467 -18.60 3.28 -23.96
CA THR A 467 -19.01 1.97 -24.45
C THR A 467 -20.39 1.56 -23.94
N TYR A 468 -20.78 1.97 -22.74
CA TYR A 468 -22.14 1.79 -22.23
C TYR A 468 -23.11 2.79 -22.87
N ARG A 469 -24.21 2.30 -23.45
CA ARG A 469 -25.12 3.11 -24.28
C ARG A 469 -26.48 3.42 -23.64
N ASN A 470 -26.93 2.64 -22.67
CA ASN A 470 -28.25 2.85 -22.06
C ASN A 470 -28.20 3.95 -20.99
N VAL A 471 -28.07 5.19 -21.45
CA VAL A 471 -27.93 6.38 -20.61
C VAL A 471 -28.96 7.45 -20.99
N GLU A 472 -29.35 8.26 -20.01
CA GLU A 472 -30.01 9.55 -20.25
C GLU A 472 -29.23 10.66 -19.53
N PHE A 473 -29.23 11.86 -20.10
CA PHE A 473 -28.60 13.03 -19.51
C PHE A 473 -29.68 13.97 -18.97
N ILE A 474 -29.62 14.25 -17.68
CA ILE A 474 -30.44 15.26 -17.01
C ILE A 474 -29.54 16.47 -16.74
N ILE A 475 -29.59 17.44 -17.64
CA ILE A 475 -28.87 18.70 -17.50
C ILE A 475 -29.70 19.64 -16.63
N VAL A 476 -29.18 19.96 -15.44
CA VAL A 476 -29.86 20.86 -14.52
C VAL A 476 -29.35 22.27 -14.74
N GLU A 477 -30.10 23.03 -15.53
CA GLU A 477 -29.87 24.45 -15.74
C GLU A 477 -30.11 25.20 -14.43
N ASN A 478 -29.14 25.99 -13.98
CA ASN A 478 -29.22 26.69 -12.68
C ASN A 478 -28.84 28.18 -12.75
N ASN A 479 -29.69 28.96 -13.41
CA ASN A 479 -29.66 30.44 -13.50
C ASN A 479 -28.57 31.01 -14.43
N SER A 480 -28.37 30.38 -15.58
CA SER A 480 -27.55 30.86 -16.71
C SER A 480 -28.07 32.22 -17.20
N THR A 481 -27.18 33.08 -17.65
CA THR A 481 -27.52 34.41 -18.20
C THR A 481 -27.11 34.58 -19.66
N GLU A 482 -26.24 33.70 -20.19
CA GLU A 482 -25.75 33.77 -21.55
C GLU A 482 -26.74 33.18 -22.56
N LYS A 483 -27.01 33.91 -23.64
CA LYS A 483 -27.95 33.50 -24.71
C LYS A 483 -27.47 32.22 -25.39
N GLU A 484 -26.16 32.13 -25.59
CA GLU A 484 -25.44 31.02 -26.20
C GLU A 484 -25.69 29.70 -25.45
N THR A 485 -25.83 29.77 -24.12
CA THR A 485 -26.13 28.60 -23.28
C THR A 485 -27.53 28.04 -23.54
N PHE A 486 -28.54 28.91 -23.67
CA PHE A 486 -29.91 28.47 -24.00
C PHE A 486 -30.04 27.98 -25.44
N GLU A 487 -29.36 28.64 -26.39
CA GLU A 487 -29.28 28.16 -27.79
C GLU A 487 -28.62 26.78 -27.87
N TYR A 488 -27.58 26.55 -27.06
CA TYR A 488 -26.92 25.27 -26.92
C TYR A 488 -27.87 24.18 -26.40
N TYR A 489 -28.62 24.46 -25.33
CA TYR A 489 -29.60 23.51 -24.78
C TYR A 489 -30.68 23.11 -25.79
N GLU A 490 -31.18 24.05 -26.59
CA GLU A 490 -32.13 23.73 -27.65
C GLU A 490 -31.50 22.84 -28.73
N LYS A 491 -30.24 23.13 -29.10
CA LYS A 491 -29.52 22.37 -30.12
C LYS A 491 -29.26 20.94 -29.66
N ILE A 492 -28.70 20.76 -28.47
CA ILE A 492 -28.25 19.45 -27.99
C ILE A 492 -29.42 18.48 -27.76
N GLN A 493 -30.57 18.96 -27.27
CA GLN A 493 -31.77 18.15 -27.10
C GLN A 493 -32.41 17.74 -28.44
N LYS A 494 -32.24 18.55 -29.51
CA LYS A 494 -32.67 18.17 -30.87
C LYS A 494 -31.71 17.16 -31.51
N GLU A 495 -30.44 17.21 -31.12
CA GLU A 495 -29.39 16.33 -31.63
C GLU A 495 -29.44 14.94 -30.98
N PHE A 496 -29.67 14.88 -29.66
CA PHE A 496 -29.69 13.65 -28.87
C PHE A 496 -30.99 13.51 -28.08
N SER A 497 -31.77 12.47 -28.38
CA SER A 497 -33.10 12.26 -27.78
C SER A 497 -33.08 11.85 -26.30
N ASN A 498 -31.93 11.37 -25.82
CA ASN A 498 -31.68 10.99 -24.44
C ASN A 498 -31.16 12.17 -23.59
N VAL A 499 -31.08 13.38 -24.14
CA VAL A 499 -30.68 14.59 -23.40
C VAL A 499 -31.93 15.39 -23.01
N HIS A 500 -32.02 15.74 -21.74
CA HIS A 500 -33.14 16.46 -21.14
C HIS A 500 -32.62 17.62 -20.29
N VAL A 501 -33.07 18.83 -20.59
CA VAL A 501 -32.71 20.02 -19.80
C VAL A 501 -33.86 20.37 -18.87
N VAL A 502 -33.57 20.51 -17.58
CA VAL A 502 -34.52 20.89 -16.53
C VAL A 502 -34.04 22.15 -15.81
N THR A 503 -34.97 23.04 -15.45
CA THR A 503 -34.63 24.38 -14.97
C THR A 503 -34.84 24.51 -13.46
N TRP A 504 -33.79 24.90 -12.76
CA TRP A 504 -33.80 25.27 -11.34
C TRP A 504 -33.93 26.79 -11.18
N GLU A 505 -35.08 27.26 -10.68
CA GLU A 505 -35.41 28.69 -10.57
C GLU A 505 -35.12 29.30 -9.19
N ARG A 506 -34.41 28.60 -8.31
CA ARG A 506 -34.08 29.09 -6.95
C ARG A 506 -32.60 29.47 -6.84
N GLU A 507 -32.20 29.95 -5.68
CA GLU A 507 -30.81 30.27 -5.38
C GLU A 507 -29.88 29.06 -5.54
N PHE A 508 -28.59 29.31 -5.78
CA PHE A 508 -27.61 28.25 -5.98
C PHE A 508 -27.43 27.43 -4.70
N ASN A 509 -27.68 26.14 -4.80
CA ASN A 509 -27.37 25.14 -3.79
C ASN A 509 -27.07 23.82 -4.52
N TYR A 510 -25.82 23.39 -4.53
CA TYR A 510 -25.37 22.23 -5.30
C TYR A 510 -26.16 20.97 -4.93
N SER A 511 -26.40 20.77 -3.63
CA SER A 511 -27.20 19.65 -3.13
C SER A 511 -28.65 19.70 -3.64
N ALA A 512 -29.30 20.85 -3.52
CA ALA A 512 -30.70 21.01 -3.94
C ALA A 512 -30.85 20.88 -5.47
N ILE A 513 -29.89 21.39 -6.24
CA ILE A 513 -29.85 21.30 -7.70
C ILE A 513 -29.72 19.84 -8.15
N ASN A 514 -28.80 19.08 -7.55
CA ASN A 514 -28.66 17.65 -7.87
C ASN A 514 -29.89 16.85 -7.45
N ASN A 515 -30.42 17.07 -6.23
CA ASN A 515 -31.66 16.44 -5.78
C ASN A 515 -32.83 16.73 -6.73
N PHE A 516 -32.96 17.98 -7.20
CA PHE A 516 -33.95 18.35 -8.20
C PHE A 516 -33.77 17.58 -9.50
N GLY A 517 -32.54 17.45 -10.01
CA GLY A 517 -32.21 16.62 -11.16
C GLY A 517 -32.65 15.16 -11.00
N VAL A 518 -32.42 14.55 -9.82
CA VAL A 518 -32.86 13.18 -9.51
C VAL A 518 -34.37 12.99 -9.67
N THR A 519 -35.19 14.02 -9.42
CA THR A 519 -36.64 13.90 -9.58
C THR A 519 -37.10 13.68 -11.02
N PHE A 520 -36.25 13.99 -12.01
CA PHE A 520 -36.50 13.74 -13.43
C PHE A 520 -35.81 12.47 -13.96
N ALA A 521 -34.87 11.90 -13.20
CA ALA A 521 -34.15 10.70 -13.55
C ALA A 521 -35.08 9.48 -13.59
N LYS A 522 -35.01 8.68 -14.65
CA LYS A 522 -35.75 7.42 -14.83
C LYS A 522 -34.87 6.18 -14.60
N GLY A 523 -33.56 6.36 -14.58
CA GLY A 523 -32.57 5.32 -14.37
C GLY A 523 -32.63 4.68 -13.00
N GLU A 524 -32.25 3.40 -12.97
CA GLU A 524 -32.07 2.64 -11.74
C GLU A 524 -30.80 3.08 -11.00
N TYR A 525 -29.83 3.59 -11.77
CA TYR A 525 -28.55 4.12 -11.29
C TYR A 525 -28.46 5.61 -11.62
N LEU A 526 -27.95 6.36 -10.66
CA LEU A 526 -27.67 7.79 -10.79
C LEU A 526 -26.16 7.95 -10.93
N LEU A 527 -25.72 8.73 -11.91
CA LEU A 527 -24.34 9.17 -12.06
C LEU A 527 -24.30 10.70 -11.93
N PHE A 528 -23.87 11.20 -10.78
CA PHE A 528 -23.58 12.62 -10.59
C PHE A 528 -22.26 12.94 -11.28
N LEU A 529 -22.27 13.97 -12.14
CA LEU A 529 -21.11 14.32 -12.94
C LEU A 529 -21.04 15.84 -13.09
N ASN A 530 -19.85 16.40 -12.86
CA ASN A 530 -19.62 17.81 -13.15
C ASN A 530 -19.52 18.06 -14.65
N ASN A 531 -19.97 19.24 -15.08
CA ASN A 531 -20.00 19.65 -16.48
C ASN A 531 -18.62 19.88 -17.11
N ASP A 532 -17.56 20.01 -16.31
CA ASP A 532 -16.17 20.26 -16.73
C ASP A 532 -15.29 19.00 -16.61
N THR A 533 -15.89 17.84 -16.82
CA THR A 533 -15.20 16.54 -16.92
C THR A 533 -14.94 16.16 -18.37
N GLU A 534 -13.85 15.42 -18.62
CA GLU A 534 -13.54 14.87 -19.94
C GLU A 534 -13.19 13.39 -19.85
N LEU A 535 -13.80 12.61 -20.73
CA LEU A 535 -13.69 11.15 -20.80
C LEU A 535 -12.27 10.68 -21.19
N ILE A 536 -11.62 9.92 -20.30
CA ILE A 536 -10.37 9.22 -20.63
C ILE A 536 -10.65 7.73 -20.90
N ALA A 537 -11.22 7.01 -19.93
CA ALA A 537 -11.56 5.59 -20.08
C ALA A 537 -12.96 5.44 -20.69
N GLU A 538 -13.05 4.86 -21.89
CA GLU A 538 -14.33 4.73 -22.61
C GLU A 538 -15.34 3.81 -21.90
N ASN A 539 -14.85 2.86 -21.09
CA ASN A 539 -15.66 1.92 -20.32
C ASN A 539 -15.91 2.34 -18.86
N PHE A 540 -15.73 3.62 -18.52
CA PHE A 540 -15.83 4.08 -17.13
C PHE A 540 -17.21 3.82 -16.50
N ILE A 541 -18.29 3.83 -17.28
CA ILE A 541 -19.64 3.55 -16.78
C ILE A 541 -19.72 2.09 -16.36
N GLU A 542 -19.21 1.15 -17.16
CA GLU A 542 -19.16 -0.28 -16.82
C GLU A 542 -18.29 -0.53 -15.58
N GLU A 543 -17.13 0.13 -15.49
CA GLU A 543 -16.25 0.05 -14.32
C GLU A 543 -16.96 0.48 -13.02
N MET A 544 -17.80 1.52 -13.08
CA MET A 544 -18.58 1.98 -11.93
C MET A 544 -19.82 1.11 -11.68
N LEU A 545 -20.54 0.76 -12.75
CA LEU A 545 -21.81 0.04 -12.69
C LEU A 545 -21.61 -1.39 -12.18
N GLY A 546 -20.55 -2.07 -12.59
CA GLY A 546 -20.25 -3.43 -12.14
C GLY A 546 -20.05 -3.54 -10.62
N LEU A 547 -19.38 -2.54 -10.03
CA LEU A 547 -19.26 -2.41 -8.58
C LEU A 547 -20.59 -1.99 -7.95
N CYS A 548 -21.26 -0.98 -8.51
CA CYS A 548 -22.49 -0.42 -7.97
C CYS A 548 -23.67 -1.43 -7.97
N GLN A 549 -23.62 -2.43 -8.84
CA GLN A 549 -24.58 -3.55 -8.88
C GLN A 549 -24.45 -4.51 -7.70
N ARG A 550 -23.30 -4.57 -7.02
CA ARG A 550 -23.15 -5.39 -5.82
C ARG A 550 -24.07 -4.89 -4.71
N GLU A 551 -24.69 -5.80 -3.96
CA GLU A 551 -25.64 -5.44 -2.91
C GLU A 551 -24.98 -4.66 -1.77
N ASP A 552 -23.74 -4.99 -1.42
CA ASP A 552 -22.95 -4.36 -0.36
C ASP A 552 -22.39 -2.98 -0.72
N VAL A 553 -22.41 -2.58 -2.00
CA VAL A 553 -21.88 -1.29 -2.47
C VAL A 553 -23.00 -0.26 -2.63
N GLY A 554 -22.83 0.90 -1.99
CA GLY A 554 -23.80 1.99 -2.03
C GLY A 554 -23.40 3.16 -2.90
N ALA A 555 -22.10 3.45 -3.04
CA ALA A 555 -21.59 4.48 -3.93
C ALA A 555 -20.25 4.09 -4.54
N VAL A 556 -20.01 4.53 -5.77
CA VAL A 556 -18.76 4.31 -6.50
C VAL A 556 -18.21 5.64 -7.02
N GLY A 557 -16.93 5.92 -6.78
CA GLY A 557 -16.24 7.12 -7.25
C GLY A 557 -15.16 6.81 -8.28
N ALA A 558 -15.00 7.71 -9.24
CA ALA A 558 -13.97 7.62 -10.28
C ALA A 558 -12.61 8.15 -9.81
N ARG A 559 -11.55 7.87 -10.57
CA ARG A 559 -10.30 8.64 -10.50
C ARG A 559 -10.38 9.87 -11.39
N LEU A 560 -10.10 11.03 -10.80
CA LEU A 560 -10.10 12.30 -11.51
C LEU A 560 -8.70 12.88 -11.57
N LEU A 561 -8.30 13.28 -12.77
CA LEU A 561 -7.02 13.96 -13.04
C LEU A 561 -7.23 15.43 -13.37
N TYR A 562 -6.29 16.27 -12.97
CA TYR A 562 -6.12 17.60 -13.53
C TYR A 562 -5.57 17.53 -14.97
N GLN A 563 -5.66 18.66 -15.69
CA GLN A 563 -5.16 18.79 -17.08
C GLN A 563 -3.68 18.46 -17.26
N ASP A 564 -2.90 18.55 -16.18
CA ASP A 564 -1.46 18.29 -16.18
C ASP A 564 -1.11 16.85 -15.80
N ASP A 565 -2.08 15.94 -15.89
CA ASP A 565 -1.95 14.51 -15.58
C ASP A 565 -1.66 14.21 -14.10
N THR A 566 -1.88 15.17 -13.21
CA THR A 566 -1.81 14.94 -11.76
C THR A 566 -3.16 14.56 -11.18
N ILE A 567 -3.16 13.78 -10.10
CA ILE A 567 -4.37 13.33 -9.43
C ILE A 567 -5.05 14.52 -8.73
N GLN A 568 -6.35 14.65 -8.96
CA GLN A 568 -7.24 15.49 -8.17
C GLN A 568 -8.00 14.65 -7.13
N HIS A 569 -8.53 13.51 -7.55
CA HIS A 569 -9.33 12.63 -6.68
C HIS A 569 -8.93 11.17 -6.87
N ALA A 570 -8.64 10.52 -5.74
CA ALA A 570 -8.39 9.09 -5.65
C ALA A 570 -8.92 8.52 -4.31
N GLY A 571 -10.13 8.95 -3.93
CA GLY A 571 -10.72 8.75 -2.60
C GLY A 571 -10.65 10.00 -1.71
N VAL A 572 -11.47 10.01 -0.65
CA VAL A 572 -11.50 11.03 0.40
C VAL A 572 -11.32 10.37 1.77
N VAL A 573 -10.47 10.98 2.59
CA VAL A 573 -10.24 10.61 3.98
C VAL A 573 -10.78 11.71 4.90
N ILE A 574 -11.53 11.30 5.91
CA ILE A 574 -12.07 12.17 6.96
C ILE A 574 -10.96 12.53 7.96
N GLY A 575 -10.95 13.79 8.40
CA GLY A 575 -9.94 14.37 9.27
C GLY A 575 -8.79 15.08 8.55
N PHE A 576 -8.60 14.88 7.23
CA PHE A 576 -7.61 15.66 6.47
C PHE A 576 -7.90 17.15 6.53
N GLY A 577 -6.86 17.94 6.83
CA GLY A 577 -7.02 19.39 7.03
C GLY A 577 -8.03 19.76 8.13
N GLY A 578 -8.37 18.82 9.03
CA GLY A 578 -9.33 19.01 10.10
C GLY A 578 -10.75 18.50 9.84
N ILE A 579 -11.14 18.23 8.59
CA ILE A 579 -12.50 17.78 8.27
C ILE A 579 -12.51 16.63 7.28
N ALA A 580 -12.04 16.86 6.05
CA ALA A 580 -11.98 15.85 5.01
C ALA A 580 -11.14 16.38 3.85
N GLY A 581 -10.50 15.47 3.10
CA GLY A 581 -9.67 15.85 1.96
C GLY A 581 -9.43 14.70 0.99
N HIS A 582 -9.11 15.07 -0.26
CA HIS A 582 -8.76 14.11 -1.29
C HIS A 582 -7.36 13.55 -1.04
N THR A 583 -7.17 12.27 -1.33
CA THR A 583 -5.88 11.59 -1.25
C THR A 583 -5.07 11.81 -2.54
N PHE A 584 -3.72 11.75 -2.42
CA PHE A 584 -2.78 11.76 -3.55
C PHE A 584 -2.82 13.01 -4.46
N ILE A 585 -3.39 14.13 -4.00
CA ILE A 585 -3.47 15.37 -4.77
C ILE A 585 -2.09 15.76 -5.31
N GLY A 586 -2.00 16.04 -6.61
CA GLY A 586 -0.78 16.48 -7.27
C GLY A 586 0.21 15.35 -7.63
N LEU A 587 -0.06 14.10 -7.24
CA LEU A 587 0.73 12.95 -7.68
C LEU A 587 0.47 12.72 -9.17
N HIS A 588 1.52 12.61 -9.99
CA HIS A 588 1.34 12.38 -11.42
C HIS A 588 0.85 10.96 -11.69
N LYS A 589 -0.03 10.77 -12.69
CA LYS A 589 -0.66 9.47 -13.03
C LYS A 589 0.31 8.32 -13.36
N ALA A 590 1.57 8.65 -13.63
CA ALA A 590 2.64 7.70 -13.96
C ALA A 590 3.55 7.38 -12.77
N GLU A 591 3.28 7.96 -11.60
CA GLU A 591 4.01 7.73 -10.36
C GLU A 591 3.34 6.65 -9.53
N ASN A 592 4.16 5.86 -8.83
CA ASN A 592 3.66 4.92 -7.84
C ASN A 592 3.19 5.71 -6.61
N SER A 593 1.95 5.45 -6.21
CA SER A 593 1.40 5.95 -4.94
C SER A 593 1.83 5.06 -3.78
N TYR A 594 1.52 5.49 -2.56
CA TYR A 594 1.70 4.71 -1.35
C TYR A 594 1.09 3.31 -1.52
N PHE A 595 1.93 2.27 -1.60
CA PHE A 595 1.55 0.88 -1.86
C PHE A 595 0.56 0.70 -3.03
N HIS A 596 0.72 1.48 -4.10
CA HIS A 596 -0.16 1.48 -5.28
C HIS A 596 -1.64 1.79 -5.00
N ARG A 597 -1.99 2.31 -3.82
CA ARG A 597 -3.38 2.56 -3.42
C ARG A 597 -4.11 3.49 -4.39
N ALA A 598 -3.49 4.55 -4.90
CA ALA A 598 -4.17 5.42 -5.86
C ALA A 598 -4.60 4.69 -7.15
N MET A 599 -3.93 3.57 -7.48
CA MET A 599 -4.14 2.76 -8.68
C MET A 599 -4.87 1.44 -8.37
N SER A 600 -5.37 1.26 -7.15
CA SER A 600 -6.06 0.05 -6.71
C SER A 600 -7.50 0.37 -6.31
N THR A 601 -8.45 -0.46 -6.73
CA THR A 601 -9.83 -0.37 -6.25
C THR A 601 -9.83 -0.57 -4.74
N GLN A 602 -10.53 0.28 -4.00
CA GLN A 602 -10.61 0.16 -2.54
C GLN A 602 -11.77 0.91 -1.95
N ASP A 603 -12.10 0.55 -0.71
CA ASP A 603 -13.07 1.27 0.10
C ASP A 603 -12.47 2.56 0.65
N TYR A 604 -13.25 3.65 0.63
CA TYR A 604 -12.95 4.91 1.31
C TYR A 604 -14.18 5.39 2.10
N SER A 605 -13.98 6.37 2.98
CA SER A 605 -15.10 6.95 3.73
C SER A 605 -15.97 7.84 2.84
N ALA A 606 -15.38 8.45 1.81
CA ALA A 606 -16.11 9.21 0.82
C ALA A 606 -15.42 9.23 -0.55
N VAL A 607 -16.22 9.55 -1.57
CA VAL A 607 -15.81 9.90 -2.93
C VAL A 607 -16.54 11.17 -3.35
N THR A 608 -16.03 11.87 -4.37
CA THR A 608 -16.61 13.17 -4.76
C THR A 608 -17.75 13.03 -5.77
N ALA A 609 -18.76 13.89 -5.65
CA ALA A 609 -19.86 13.99 -6.63
C ALA A 609 -19.44 14.61 -7.97
N ALA A 610 -18.18 15.02 -8.15
CA ALA A 610 -17.67 15.36 -9.47
C ALA A 610 -17.73 14.18 -10.46
N CYS A 611 -17.69 12.94 -9.95
CA CYS A 611 -18.09 11.72 -10.66
C CYS A 611 -18.42 10.61 -9.64
N LEU A 612 -19.71 10.46 -9.31
CA LEU A 612 -20.21 9.50 -8.30
C LEU A 612 -21.40 8.73 -8.85
N MET A 613 -21.32 7.40 -8.82
CA MET A 613 -22.45 6.52 -9.16
C MET A 613 -23.09 5.93 -7.90
N THR A 614 -24.42 5.83 -7.88
CA THR A 614 -25.17 5.22 -6.78
C THR A 614 -26.50 4.65 -7.27
N LYS A 615 -27.08 3.70 -6.52
CA LYS A 615 -28.43 3.19 -6.80
C LYS A 615 -29.45 4.27 -6.46
N LYS A 616 -30.42 4.52 -7.34
CA LYS A 616 -31.49 5.50 -7.07
C LYS A 616 -32.28 5.17 -5.80
N ALA A 617 -32.63 3.89 -5.63
CA ALA A 617 -33.36 3.43 -4.45
C ALA A 617 -32.61 3.73 -3.14
N LEU A 618 -31.30 3.51 -3.10
CA LEU A 618 -30.48 3.81 -1.93
C LEU A 618 -30.33 5.32 -1.72
N PHE A 619 -30.13 6.09 -2.79
CA PHE A 619 -30.09 7.55 -2.73
C PHE A 619 -31.36 8.12 -2.08
N ASP A 620 -32.52 7.62 -2.49
CA ASP A 620 -33.81 7.99 -1.91
C ASP A 620 -33.94 7.53 -0.45
N GLU A 621 -33.51 6.31 -0.13
CA GLU A 621 -33.53 5.73 1.22
C GLU A 621 -32.73 6.56 2.22
N VAL A 622 -31.50 6.96 1.86
CA VAL A 622 -30.61 7.73 2.75
C VAL A 622 -30.89 9.25 2.72
N GLY A 623 -31.90 9.68 1.96
CA GLY A 623 -32.38 11.07 1.91
C GLY A 623 -31.55 12.01 1.04
N GLY A 624 -30.90 11.50 -0.01
CA GLY A 624 -30.19 12.27 -1.04
C GLY A 624 -29.08 13.19 -0.52
N PHE A 625 -28.74 14.26 -1.22
CA PHE A 625 -27.81 15.27 -0.71
C PHE A 625 -28.49 16.20 0.30
N THR A 626 -27.80 16.56 1.39
CA THR A 626 -28.37 17.49 2.37
C THR A 626 -28.31 18.93 1.86
N GLU A 627 -29.47 19.58 1.72
CA GLU A 627 -29.54 20.98 1.28
C GLU A 627 -28.92 21.97 2.29
N LYS A 628 -28.61 21.51 3.52
CA LYS A 628 -27.88 22.30 4.53
C LYS A 628 -26.41 22.52 4.16
N LEU A 629 -25.84 21.66 3.31
CA LEU A 629 -24.49 21.77 2.77
C LEU A 629 -24.63 22.20 1.31
N ALA A 630 -24.55 23.50 1.06
CA ALA A 630 -24.85 24.08 -0.25
C ALA A 630 -23.69 23.94 -1.24
N VAL A 631 -22.45 23.92 -0.77
CA VAL A 631 -21.26 23.94 -1.63
C VAL A 631 -20.21 22.91 -1.24
N ALA A 632 -19.77 22.87 0.02
CA ALA A 632 -18.75 21.93 0.47
C ALA A 632 -19.36 20.77 1.28
N PHE A 633 -18.65 19.63 1.28
CA PHE A 633 -18.93 18.43 2.08
C PHE A 633 -20.27 17.74 1.81
N ASN A 634 -21.05 18.14 0.79
CA ASN A 634 -22.35 17.53 0.49
C ASN A 634 -22.22 16.08 0.01
N ASP A 635 -21.25 15.81 -0.86
CA ASP A 635 -20.88 14.49 -1.36
C ASP A 635 -20.30 13.61 -0.26
N ILE A 636 -19.48 14.20 0.61
CA ILE A 636 -18.93 13.52 1.78
C ILE A 636 -20.04 13.16 2.77
N ASP A 637 -20.97 14.07 3.09
CA ASP A 637 -22.15 13.77 3.91
C ASP A 637 -23.02 12.66 3.31
N TYR A 638 -23.20 12.67 1.98
CA TYR A 638 -23.89 11.59 1.28
C TYR A 638 -23.20 10.24 1.50
N CYS A 639 -21.89 10.17 1.25
CA CYS A 639 -21.10 8.96 1.48
C CYS A 639 -21.18 8.49 2.94
N MET A 640 -21.15 9.42 3.90
CA MET A 640 -21.30 9.08 5.33
C MET A 640 -22.67 8.49 5.65
N LYS A 641 -23.76 8.98 5.03
CA LYS A 641 -25.09 8.38 5.18
C LYS A 641 -25.18 6.98 4.56
N VAL A 642 -24.56 6.78 3.39
CA VAL A 642 -24.43 5.47 2.74
C VAL A 642 -23.69 4.48 3.64
N ARG A 643 -22.59 4.92 4.27
CA ARG A 643 -21.87 4.09 5.24
C ARG A 643 -22.70 3.78 6.48
N ALA A 644 -23.46 4.76 6.97
CA ALA A 644 -24.37 4.57 8.10
C ALA A 644 -25.51 3.59 7.81
N SER A 645 -25.82 3.32 6.53
CA SER A 645 -26.74 2.24 6.12
C SER A 645 -26.04 0.89 5.86
N ASN A 646 -24.81 0.71 6.34
CA ASN A 646 -23.97 -0.48 6.19
C ASN A 646 -23.58 -0.82 4.74
N HIS A 647 -23.49 0.18 3.87
CA HIS A 647 -22.99 0.00 2.51
C HIS A 647 -21.57 0.55 2.36
N LEU A 648 -20.80 -0.06 1.46
CA LEU A 648 -19.46 0.36 1.08
C LEU A 648 -19.52 1.58 0.15
N VAL A 649 -18.47 2.41 0.24
CA VAL A 649 -18.19 3.48 -0.70
C VAL A 649 -16.87 3.14 -1.38
N VAL A 650 -16.93 2.77 -2.65
CA VAL A 650 -15.80 2.18 -3.38
C VAL A 650 -15.21 3.21 -4.34
N TYR A 651 -13.91 3.41 -4.26
CA TYR A 651 -13.14 4.13 -5.27
C TYR A 651 -12.66 3.15 -6.34
N ASN A 652 -12.95 3.43 -7.62
CA ASN A 652 -12.47 2.65 -8.75
C ASN A 652 -11.49 3.47 -9.61
N PRO A 653 -10.18 3.12 -9.65
CA PRO A 653 -9.17 3.84 -10.42
C PRO A 653 -9.27 3.65 -11.94
N TYR A 654 -10.05 2.66 -12.40
CA TYR A 654 -10.24 2.32 -13.81
C TYR A 654 -11.36 3.13 -14.46
N ALA A 655 -12.30 3.65 -13.65
CA ALA A 655 -13.18 4.74 -14.05
C ALA A 655 -12.37 6.04 -14.05
N LEU A 656 -11.87 6.47 -15.21
CA LEU A 656 -10.86 7.53 -15.33
C LEU A 656 -11.35 8.70 -16.19
N LEU A 657 -11.31 9.90 -15.62
CA LEU A 657 -11.68 11.15 -16.30
C LEU A 657 -10.69 12.28 -15.96
N TYR A 658 -10.60 13.28 -16.82
CA TYR A 658 -10.11 14.59 -16.41
C TYR A 658 -11.24 15.38 -15.74
N HIS A 659 -10.88 16.27 -14.82
CA HIS A 659 -11.76 17.26 -14.24
C HIS A 659 -11.02 18.60 -14.19
N TYR A 660 -11.56 19.60 -14.89
CA TYR A 660 -10.89 20.88 -15.16
C TYR A 660 -11.13 21.95 -14.08
N GLU A 661 -11.37 21.50 -12.85
CA GLU A 661 -11.76 22.25 -11.66
C GLU A 661 -11.24 23.70 -11.60
N SER A 662 -12.07 24.59 -11.04
CA SER A 662 -11.85 26.04 -10.88
C SER A 662 -12.16 26.90 -12.10
N LYS A 663 -12.54 26.32 -13.24
CA LYS A 663 -13.10 27.10 -14.36
C LYS A 663 -14.47 27.69 -14.04
N SER A 664 -15.36 26.93 -13.38
CA SER A 664 -16.73 27.34 -13.09
C SER A 664 -16.95 27.95 -11.69
N ARG A 665 -16.11 27.57 -10.71
CA ARG A 665 -16.30 27.92 -9.28
C ARG A 665 -15.53 29.18 -8.80
N GLY A 666 -14.35 29.46 -9.35
CA GLY A 666 -13.40 30.43 -8.77
C GLY A 666 -12.84 30.00 -7.40
N LEU A 667 -12.00 30.85 -6.77
CA LEU A 667 -11.38 30.56 -5.46
C LEU A 667 -12.33 30.86 -4.28
N GLU A 668 -12.05 30.28 -3.11
CA GLU A 668 -12.72 30.57 -1.83
C GLU A 668 -12.11 31.83 -1.18
N ASP A 669 -12.32 33.00 -1.79
CA ASP A 669 -11.56 34.22 -1.51
C ASP A 669 -12.38 35.40 -0.95
N THR A 670 -13.71 35.28 -0.90
CA THR A 670 -14.58 36.34 -0.32
C THR A 670 -14.96 36.05 1.13
N PRO A 671 -15.20 37.08 1.97
CA PRO A 671 -15.64 36.89 3.35
C PRO A 671 -16.91 36.05 3.47
N GLU A 672 -17.85 36.17 2.53
CA GLU A 672 -19.11 35.42 2.52
C GLU A 672 -18.88 33.94 2.24
N LYS A 673 -17.97 33.62 1.30
CA LYS A 673 -17.56 32.25 0.95
C LYS A 673 -16.87 31.56 2.14
N VAL A 674 -15.92 32.24 2.77
CA VAL A 674 -15.24 31.76 3.99
C VAL A 674 -16.25 31.55 5.12
N ALA A 675 -17.16 32.49 5.36
CA ALA A 675 -18.18 32.36 6.39
C ALA A 675 -19.14 31.19 6.12
N ARG A 676 -19.51 30.93 4.86
CA ARG A 676 -20.28 29.75 4.46
C ARG A 676 -19.49 28.47 4.70
N PHE A 677 -18.24 28.41 4.24
CA PHE A 677 -17.37 27.24 4.42
C PHE A 677 -17.24 26.87 5.90
N ASN A 678 -17.01 27.85 6.79
CA ASN A 678 -16.97 27.63 8.24
C ASN A 678 -18.30 27.12 8.83
N ARG A 679 -19.45 27.55 8.30
CA ARG A 679 -20.76 27.00 8.70
C ARG A 679 -20.92 25.54 8.25
N GLU A 680 -20.50 25.22 7.03
CA GLU A 680 -20.58 23.86 6.49
C GLU A 680 -19.63 22.89 7.22
N ILE A 681 -18.42 23.36 7.57
CA ILE A 681 -17.53 22.65 8.50
C ILE A 681 -18.25 22.31 9.79
N LYS A 682 -18.87 23.30 10.44
CA LYS A 682 -19.59 23.10 11.71
C LYS A 682 -20.73 22.08 11.57
N ILE A 683 -21.54 22.19 10.51
CA ILE A 683 -22.64 21.25 10.24
C ILE A 683 -22.11 19.82 10.09
N PHE A 684 -21.03 19.64 9.34
CA PHE A 684 -20.42 18.32 9.15
C PHE A 684 -19.87 17.76 10.46
N SER A 685 -19.10 18.57 11.21
CA SER A 685 -18.52 18.15 12.49
C SER A 685 -19.55 17.80 13.55
N GLU A 686 -20.66 18.55 13.63
CA GLU A 686 -21.75 18.27 14.58
C GLU A 686 -22.52 17.00 14.22
N ARG A 687 -22.54 16.61 12.93
CA ARG A 687 -23.28 15.45 12.45
C ARG A 687 -22.47 14.16 12.51
N TRP A 688 -21.16 14.24 12.29
CA TRP A 688 -20.26 13.08 12.24
C TRP A 688 -19.08 13.20 13.22
N PRO A 689 -19.33 13.47 14.52
CA PRO A 689 -18.24 13.69 15.47
C PRO A 689 -17.41 12.42 15.76
N GLU A 690 -18.00 11.23 15.63
CA GLU A 690 -17.37 9.96 15.96
C GLU A 690 -16.20 9.65 15.02
N ILE A 691 -16.39 9.75 13.70
CA ILE A 691 -15.31 9.49 12.73
C ILE A 691 -14.18 10.54 12.81
N LEU A 692 -14.50 11.79 13.17
CA LEU A 692 -13.49 12.83 13.38
C LEU A 692 -12.68 12.57 14.66
N LYS A 693 -13.30 11.98 15.67
CA LYS A 693 -12.69 11.67 16.96
C LYS A 693 -11.88 10.36 16.91
N ASP A 694 -12.48 9.30 16.37
CA ASP A 694 -11.94 7.95 16.41
C ASP A 694 -10.98 7.69 15.22
N GLY A 695 -11.08 8.48 14.16
CA GLY A 695 -10.27 8.39 12.95
C GLY A 695 -10.98 7.71 11.79
N ASP A 696 -10.50 7.96 10.58
CA ASP A 696 -11.02 7.31 9.37
C ASP A 696 -10.47 5.86 9.27
N PRO A 697 -11.33 4.83 9.20
CA PRO A 697 -10.89 3.43 9.17
C PRO A 697 -10.02 3.10 7.95
N TYR A 698 -10.11 3.86 6.86
CA TYR A 698 -9.31 3.62 5.66
C TYR A 698 -7.98 4.37 5.66
N TYR A 699 -7.63 5.03 6.76
CA TYR A 699 -6.39 5.76 6.92
C TYR A 699 -5.68 5.42 8.24
N ASN A 700 -4.45 4.92 8.14
CA ASN A 700 -3.72 4.44 9.31
C ASN A 700 -3.35 5.59 10.27
N PRO A 701 -3.54 5.43 11.60
CA PRO A 701 -3.29 6.48 12.58
C PRO A 701 -1.80 6.89 12.73
N ASN A 702 -0.86 6.13 12.16
CA ASN A 702 0.56 6.47 12.11
C ASN A 702 0.90 7.51 11.03
N LEU A 703 -0.04 7.75 10.10
CA LEU A 703 0.12 8.69 8.99
C LEU A 703 -0.45 10.07 9.34
N THR A 704 0.16 11.13 8.81
CA THR A 704 -0.24 12.51 9.10
C THR A 704 -1.55 12.86 8.41
N LEU A 705 -2.40 13.65 9.10
CA LEU A 705 -3.59 14.26 8.52
C LEU A 705 -3.32 15.66 7.93
N ARG A 706 -2.06 16.13 7.96
CA ARG A 706 -1.67 17.46 7.46
C ARG A 706 -1.35 17.48 5.97
N LYS A 707 -1.02 16.32 5.39
CA LYS A 707 -0.62 16.16 3.99
C LYS A 707 -1.35 14.95 3.40
N SER A 708 -1.81 15.07 2.15
CA SER A 708 -2.53 14.01 1.43
C SER A 708 -1.62 12.95 0.79
N ASN A 709 -0.34 12.90 1.16
CA ASN A 709 0.69 12.07 0.53
C ASN A 709 1.09 10.82 1.34
N PHE A 710 0.31 10.46 2.38
CA PHE A 710 0.58 9.28 3.23
C PHE A 710 1.95 9.35 3.94
N ALA A 711 2.41 10.56 4.27
CA ALA A 711 3.63 10.73 5.06
C ALA A 711 3.42 10.32 6.52
N LEU A 712 4.50 9.94 7.19
CA LEU A 712 4.52 9.68 8.63
C LEU A 712 4.12 10.92 9.44
N ARG A 713 3.47 10.70 10.60
CA ARG A 713 3.30 11.76 11.61
C ARG A 713 4.64 12.27 12.13
N ASP A 714 4.76 13.59 12.22
CA ASP A 714 5.82 14.21 13.00
C ASP A 714 5.45 14.11 14.48
N LEU A 715 5.99 13.11 15.18
CA LEU A 715 5.63 12.80 16.57
C LEU A 715 5.97 13.91 17.57
N LYS A 716 6.76 14.93 17.16
CA LYS A 716 7.00 16.14 17.96
C LYS A 716 5.84 17.13 17.90
N LYS A 717 4.94 16.98 16.91
CA LYS A 717 3.81 17.88 16.63
C LYS A 717 2.44 17.19 16.65
N GLU A 718 2.39 15.89 16.36
CA GLU A 718 1.16 15.09 16.21
C GLU A 718 1.33 13.75 16.93
N LYS A 719 0.51 13.46 17.95
CA LYS A 719 0.51 12.12 18.54
C LYS A 719 -0.20 11.12 17.61
N ILE A 720 0.14 9.85 17.72
CA ILE A 720 -0.54 8.76 17.00
C ILE A 720 -2.00 8.69 17.48
N GLY A 721 -2.93 8.61 16.54
CA GLY A 721 -4.37 8.58 16.84
C GLY A 721 -4.97 9.92 17.30
N GLU A 722 -4.17 10.99 17.41
CA GLU A 722 -4.71 12.31 17.74
C GLU A 722 -5.45 12.91 16.52
N PRO A 723 -6.68 13.42 16.70
CA PRO A 723 -7.39 14.11 15.64
C PRO A 723 -6.66 15.38 15.24
N TYR A 724 -6.89 15.86 14.03
CA TYR A 724 -6.35 17.14 13.60
C TYR A 724 -7.09 18.28 14.34
N HIS A 725 -6.36 19.12 15.07
CA HIS A 725 -6.91 20.32 15.68
C HIS A 725 -7.00 21.46 14.66
N LEU A 726 -8.22 21.85 14.30
CA LEU A 726 -8.46 23.10 13.57
C LEU A 726 -8.18 24.28 14.51
N GLU A 727 -7.10 25.02 14.27
CA GLU A 727 -6.99 26.40 14.77
C GLU A 727 -7.95 27.24 13.93
N VAL A 728 -9.17 27.45 14.43
CA VAL A 728 -10.20 28.29 13.80
C VAL A 728 -10.00 29.75 14.15
#